data_AF-A0A1Y3Y842-F1
#
_entry.id   AF-A0A1Y3Y842-F1
#
_cell.length_a   1.000
_cell.length_b   1.000
_cell.length_c   1.000
_cell.angle_alpha   90.00
_cell.angle_beta   90.00
_cell.angle_gamma   90.00
#
_symmetry.space_group_name_H-M   'P 1'
#
loop_
_entity.id
_entity.type
_entity.pdbx_description
1 polymer ?
#
loop_
_entity_poly.entity_id
_entity_poly.type
_entity_poly.pdbx_seq_one_letter_code
_entity_poly.pdbx_strand_id
1 'polypeptide(L)'
;MLFSLSVKNFRKSIRDYSIYFFTMILGVAVFYIFNAIETQTAMMEVSQTKAAIIDSMNGIMSGVSIFVSLVLGYLIVYASRFMLKKRKREFGIYLTLGMGRIRLAAMLWLETIWMGLISLAVGLLAGMGISQLMSLIVSNLFQADVSRYEFVISGQAVGKSILYFLLIYLVVMIFNTLSVSRARLAEFLTAGRKKEKNFLKKPLLSGLVFLLAVVMLGTVYYNVTANQQAMTTETDVLTQVLLGIFGTFLVFWSLSGFLMTAAGKFRKLYYRRLNSFVVGELSNKLNSTVMACSVICLLLFMTICLLFTAIARKEYKDQEAAKLAPVSVSMSKEMTDSQSIFDIMEVRGISMEDFQDLVSVYTYHLDEVTNYTLIGESYGEEYDNQKAEVMKVGDYNRAARVYHMPEYELEEDEYLIVADQEGAVYIRNRGLADDREITIKGKGYHAKENTCQDGYLLMSYQPQNSGIFLVPDSVKLGEEEQYKNYVMGDYRDKSKEFAQEMDKNFAQILNPEQSTYGKIQVTTQSAIYDDSIGTSAMYIFLGLYLGICFLISGSAVLALKILSDSADSREKYQILQQLGCEEKEIRRALRRQNGLLFLLPLLLSAVHAIFGIQVCRTMLSIYGSKGSGTALAVTMALTGAIYGGYFLLSHKCSVKIVKE
;
A
#
# COMPACT_ATOMS: atom_id res chain seq x y z
N MET A 1 -9.28 -49.53 -4.65
CA MET A 1 -9.43 -49.51 -3.17
C MET A 1 -8.89 -48.24 -2.53
N LEU A 2 -7.63 -47.83 -2.74
CA LEU A 2 -7.07 -46.59 -2.16
C LEU A 2 -7.84 -45.33 -2.55
N PHE A 3 -8.25 -45.24 -3.82
CA PHE A 3 -9.07 -44.13 -4.33
C PHE A 3 -10.44 -44.02 -3.62
N SER A 4 -11.19 -45.12 -3.51
CA SER A 4 -12.49 -45.11 -2.83
C SER A 4 -12.39 -44.86 -1.33
N LEU A 5 -11.30 -45.32 -0.69
CA LEU A 5 -11.01 -45.03 0.71
C LEU A 5 -10.67 -43.53 0.92
N SER A 6 -9.85 -42.97 0.02
CA SER A 6 -9.48 -41.56 0.02
C SER A 6 -10.69 -40.64 -0.13
N VAL A 7 -11.62 -40.93 -1.05
CA VAL A 7 -12.84 -40.12 -1.25
C VAL A 7 -13.76 -40.17 -0.02
N LYS A 8 -13.92 -41.34 0.62
CA LYS A 8 -14.72 -41.47 1.84
C LYS A 8 -14.10 -40.69 3.01
N ASN A 9 -12.79 -40.81 3.19
CA ASN A 9 -12.07 -40.07 4.21
C ASN A 9 -12.08 -38.56 3.95
N PHE A 10 -11.97 -38.14 2.69
CA PHE A 10 -12.10 -36.76 2.27
C PHE A 10 -13.48 -36.18 2.66
N ARG A 11 -14.59 -36.87 2.36
CA ARG A 11 -15.94 -36.39 2.75
C ARG A 11 -16.08 -36.22 4.27
N LYS A 12 -15.58 -37.18 5.04
CA LYS A 12 -15.54 -37.07 6.51
C LYS A 12 -14.67 -35.88 6.95
N SER A 13 -13.49 -35.75 6.34
CA SER A 13 -12.51 -34.70 6.63
C SER A 13 -13.05 -33.29 6.33
N ILE A 14 -13.78 -33.08 5.23
CA ILE A 14 -14.42 -31.79 4.94
C ILE A 14 -15.42 -31.40 6.02
N ARG A 15 -16.18 -32.35 6.56
CA ARG A 15 -17.16 -32.07 7.61
C ARG A 15 -16.46 -31.76 8.94
N ASP A 16 -15.49 -32.58 9.31
CA ASP A 16 -14.83 -32.51 10.63
C ASP A 16 -13.77 -31.38 10.67
N TYR A 17 -13.30 -30.90 9.51
CA TYR A 17 -12.27 -29.86 9.37
C TYR A 17 -12.70 -28.72 8.40
N SER A 18 -14.00 -28.46 8.30
CA SER A 18 -14.61 -27.49 7.37
C SER A 18 -13.99 -26.10 7.41
N ILE A 19 -13.61 -25.64 8.60
CA ILE A 19 -13.00 -24.32 8.81
C ILE A 19 -11.64 -24.20 8.08
N TYR A 20 -10.84 -25.27 8.10
CA TYR A 20 -9.54 -25.32 7.41
C TYR A 20 -9.71 -25.36 5.90
N PHE A 21 -10.69 -26.13 5.44
CA PHE A 21 -11.05 -26.20 4.03
C PHE A 21 -11.55 -24.85 3.50
N PHE A 22 -12.38 -24.14 4.27
CA PHE A 22 -12.85 -22.79 3.96
C PHE A 22 -11.68 -21.80 3.82
N THR A 23 -10.62 -21.95 4.60
CA THR A 23 -9.44 -21.07 4.49
C THR A 23 -8.67 -21.32 3.20
N MET A 24 -8.56 -22.57 2.75
CA MET A 24 -7.95 -22.85 1.44
C MET A 24 -8.75 -22.18 0.32
N ILE A 25 -10.09 -22.29 0.35
CA ILE A 25 -10.99 -21.60 -0.60
C ILE A 25 -10.77 -20.09 -0.55
N LEU A 26 -10.78 -19.50 0.65
CA LEU A 26 -10.59 -18.07 0.84
C LEU A 26 -9.22 -17.60 0.35
N GLY A 27 -8.15 -18.38 0.59
CA GLY A 27 -6.82 -18.08 0.10
C GLY A 27 -6.76 -18.02 -1.41
N VAL A 28 -7.35 -19.01 -2.10
CA VAL A 28 -7.47 -19.00 -3.58
C VAL A 28 -8.26 -17.79 -4.05
N ALA A 29 -9.42 -17.53 -3.43
CA ALA A 29 -10.27 -16.40 -3.79
C ALA A 29 -9.51 -15.08 -3.66
N VAL A 30 -8.88 -14.83 -2.52
CA VAL A 30 -8.09 -13.62 -2.26
C VAL A 30 -6.91 -13.50 -3.23
N PHE A 31 -6.23 -14.60 -3.56
CA PHE A 31 -5.13 -14.58 -4.51
C PHE A 31 -5.59 -14.25 -5.94
N TYR A 32 -6.70 -14.86 -6.38
CA TYR A 32 -7.30 -14.54 -7.68
C TYR A 32 -7.71 -13.10 -7.74
N ILE A 33 -8.47 -12.65 -6.74
CA ILE A 33 -8.91 -11.27 -6.55
C ILE A 33 -7.67 -10.38 -6.72
N PHE A 34 -6.63 -10.54 -5.91
CA PHE A 34 -5.40 -9.77 -5.98
C PHE A 34 -4.79 -9.67 -7.40
N ASN A 35 -4.67 -10.79 -8.10
CA ASN A 35 -4.04 -10.82 -9.43
C ASN A 35 -4.98 -10.34 -10.55
N ALA A 36 -6.30 -10.31 -10.34
CA ALA A 36 -7.25 -9.85 -11.34
C ALA A 36 -7.21 -8.33 -11.54
N ILE A 37 -6.69 -7.57 -10.55
CA ILE A 37 -6.51 -6.12 -10.61
C ILE A 37 -5.74 -5.73 -11.86
N GLU A 38 -4.61 -6.37 -12.13
CA GLU A 38 -3.69 -6.05 -13.24
C GLU A 38 -4.45 -5.94 -14.58
N THR A 39 -5.26 -6.94 -14.89
CA THR A 39 -6.08 -6.96 -16.10
C THR A 39 -7.30 -6.05 -16.04
N GLN A 40 -7.84 -5.77 -14.86
CA GLN A 40 -8.97 -4.85 -14.71
C GLN A 40 -8.54 -3.40 -14.88
N THR A 41 -7.35 -3.03 -14.37
CA THR A 41 -6.77 -1.69 -14.55
C THR A 41 -6.23 -1.46 -15.95
N ALA A 42 -5.68 -2.48 -16.60
CA ALA A 42 -5.17 -2.37 -17.97
C ALA A 42 -6.25 -2.17 -19.04
N MET A 43 -7.52 -2.49 -18.73
CA MET A 43 -8.66 -2.37 -19.64
C MET A 43 -9.44 -1.05 -19.49
N MET A 44 -9.18 -0.27 -18.43
CA MET A 44 -9.61 1.13 -18.45
C MET A 44 -8.80 1.80 -19.57
N GLU A 45 -9.44 2.36 -20.61
CA GLU A 45 -8.74 2.98 -21.73
C GLU A 45 -7.80 4.06 -21.22
N VAL A 46 -6.50 3.79 -21.25
CA VAL A 46 -5.50 4.72 -20.74
C VAL A 46 -4.51 5.06 -21.88
N SER A 47 -4.42 6.36 -22.20
CA SER A 47 -3.54 6.96 -23.24
C SER A 47 -2.11 6.40 -23.27
N GLN A 48 -1.44 6.44 -24.43
CA GLN A 48 -0.06 5.94 -24.66
C GLN A 48 0.97 6.43 -23.61
N THR A 49 0.80 7.64 -23.05
CA THR A 49 1.66 8.18 -21.99
C THR A 49 1.61 7.38 -20.68
N LYS A 50 0.55 6.59 -20.47
CA LYS A 50 0.32 5.82 -19.24
C LYS A 50 0.71 4.33 -19.37
N ALA A 51 1.18 3.88 -20.54
CA ALA A 51 1.70 2.53 -20.73
C ALA A 51 2.93 2.25 -19.83
N ALA A 52 3.85 3.22 -19.69
CA ALA A 52 5.01 3.10 -18.81
C ALA A 52 4.62 3.04 -17.31
N ILE A 53 3.53 3.73 -16.93
CA ILE A 53 2.97 3.66 -15.57
C ILE A 53 2.37 2.28 -15.32
N ILE A 54 1.63 1.73 -16.29
CA ILE A 54 1.06 0.38 -16.21
C ILE A 54 2.18 -0.67 -16.10
N ASP A 55 3.25 -0.56 -16.89
CA ASP A 55 4.39 -1.49 -16.80
C ASP A 55 5.08 -1.43 -15.45
N SER A 56 5.28 -0.22 -14.90
CA SER A 56 5.83 -0.03 -13.54
C SER A 56 4.92 -0.63 -12.47
N MET A 57 3.60 -0.47 -12.61
CA MET A 57 2.61 -1.08 -11.72
C MET A 57 2.65 -2.60 -11.80
N ASN A 58 2.76 -3.19 -13.00
CA ASN A 58 2.86 -4.63 -13.20
C ASN A 58 4.08 -5.23 -12.50
N GLY A 59 5.22 -4.53 -12.54
CA GLY A 59 6.44 -4.91 -11.81
C GLY A 59 6.21 -4.99 -10.29
N ILE A 60 5.64 -3.94 -9.69
CA ILE A 60 5.33 -3.88 -8.26
C ILE A 60 4.29 -4.96 -7.89
N MET A 61 3.25 -5.11 -8.70
CA MET A 61 2.20 -6.11 -8.49
C MET A 61 2.72 -7.55 -8.55
N SER A 62 3.68 -7.84 -9.43
CA SER A 62 4.35 -9.15 -9.49
C SER A 62 5.08 -9.45 -8.17
N GLY A 63 5.84 -8.48 -7.64
CA GLY A 63 6.51 -8.62 -6.34
C GLY A 63 5.53 -8.87 -5.19
N VAL A 64 4.43 -8.11 -5.14
CA VAL A 64 3.39 -8.29 -4.12
C VAL A 64 2.66 -9.63 -4.29
N SER A 65 2.45 -10.11 -5.52
CA SER A 65 1.89 -11.45 -5.80
C SER A 65 2.72 -12.55 -5.14
N ILE A 66 4.05 -12.48 -5.30
CA ILE A 66 4.97 -13.45 -4.70
C ILE A 66 4.84 -13.41 -3.19
N PHE A 67 4.85 -12.22 -2.59
CA PHE A 67 4.66 -12.05 -1.14
C PHE A 67 3.34 -12.66 -0.65
N VAL A 68 2.21 -12.35 -1.32
CA VAL A 68 0.89 -12.92 -0.99
C VAL A 68 0.92 -14.44 -1.08
N SER A 69 1.54 -15.00 -2.13
CA SER A 69 1.64 -16.45 -2.33
C SER A 69 2.44 -17.14 -1.22
N LEU A 70 3.50 -16.51 -0.70
CA LEU A 70 4.29 -17.04 0.41
C LEU A 70 3.48 -17.06 1.71
N VAL A 71 2.72 -15.98 1.96
CA VAL A 71 1.80 -15.90 3.10
C VAL A 71 0.74 -16.99 3.01
N LEU A 72 0.05 -17.10 1.88
CA LEU A 72 -0.99 -18.13 1.66
C LEU A 72 -0.41 -19.55 1.68
N GLY A 73 0.79 -19.75 1.12
CA GLY A 73 1.51 -21.01 1.15
C GLY A 73 1.81 -21.47 2.57
N TYR A 74 2.30 -20.56 3.42
CA TYR A 74 2.47 -20.83 4.85
C TYR A 74 1.15 -21.24 5.51
N LEU A 75 0.03 -20.59 5.18
CA LEU A 75 -1.29 -20.92 5.74
C LEU A 75 -1.77 -22.31 5.33
N ILE A 76 -1.60 -22.67 4.07
CA ILE A 76 -1.99 -23.98 3.56
C ILE A 76 -1.14 -25.07 4.22
N VAL A 77 0.18 -24.85 4.37
CA VAL A 77 1.06 -25.77 5.10
C VAL A 77 0.65 -25.89 6.56
N TYR A 78 0.34 -24.78 7.22
CA TYR A 78 -0.13 -24.78 8.61
C TYR A 78 -1.45 -25.55 8.77
N ALA A 79 -2.45 -25.26 7.92
CA ALA A 79 -3.74 -25.94 7.91
C ALA A 79 -3.57 -27.45 7.65
N SER A 80 -2.72 -27.83 6.70
CA SER A 80 -2.44 -29.24 6.39
C SER A 80 -1.79 -29.97 7.57
N ARG A 81 -0.78 -29.35 8.21
CA ARG A 81 -0.15 -29.91 9.42
C ARG A 81 -1.16 -30.12 10.55
N PHE A 82 -2.10 -29.20 10.73
CA PHE A 82 -3.15 -29.34 11.73
C PHE A 82 -4.09 -30.52 11.42
N MET A 83 -4.58 -30.62 10.17
CA MET A 83 -5.43 -31.74 9.74
C MET A 83 -4.73 -33.08 9.94
N LEU A 84 -3.42 -33.16 9.63
CA LEU A 84 -2.60 -34.32 9.91
C LEU A 84 -2.50 -34.62 11.41
N LYS A 85 -2.31 -33.60 12.27
CA LYS A 85 -2.21 -33.76 13.74
C LYS A 85 -3.45 -34.43 14.31
N LYS A 86 -4.65 -34.01 13.87
CA LYS A 86 -5.92 -34.57 14.35
C LYS A 86 -6.19 -36.00 13.88
N ARG A 87 -5.63 -36.39 12.73
CA ARG A 87 -5.81 -37.74 12.14
C ARG A 87 -4.70 -38.74 12.49
N LYS A 88 -3.71 -38.33 13.30
CA LYS A 88 -2.62 -39.20 13.76
C LYS A 88 -3.10 -40.52 14.38
N ARG A 89 -4.20 -40.51 15.13
CA ARG A 89 -4.78 -41.73 15.73
C ARG A 89 -5.37 -42.66 14.67
N GLU A 90 -6.04 -42.11 13.65
CA GLU A 90 -6.56 -42.89 12.51
C GLU A 90 -5.41 -43.55 11.74
N PHE A 91 -4.33 -42.81 11.48
CA PHE A 91 -3.13 -43.33 10.83
C PHE A 91 -2.42 -44.40 11.66
N GLY A 92 -2.39 -44.23 12.99
CA GLY A 92 -1.89 -45.25 13.91
C GLY A 92 -2.67 -46.57 13.76
N ILE A 93 -4.00 -46.51 13.68
CA ILE A 93 -4.85 -47.69 13.48
C ILE A 93 -4.56 -48.35 12.13
N TYR A 94 -4.45 -47.56 11.05
CA TYR A 94 -4.11 -48.09 9.73
C TYR A 94 -2.78 -48.82 9.69
N LEU A 95 -1.74 -48.26 10.33
CA LEU A 95 -0.44 -48.89 10.43
C LEU A 95 -0.49 -50.16 11.31
N THR A 96 -1.27 -50.18 12.40
CA THR A 96 -1.46 -51.41 13.22
C THR A 96 -2.18 -52.51 12.47
N LEU A 97 -3.08 -52.16 11.54
CA LEU A 97 -3.79 -53.11 10.67
C LEU A 97 -2.94 -53.58 9.47
N GLY A 98 -1.65 -53.27 9.44
CA GLY A 98 -0.71 -53.75 8.41
C GLY A 98 -0.63 -52.88 7.15
N MET A 99 -1.21 -51.67 7.15
CA MET A 99 -1.06 -50.75 6.01
C MET A 99 0.39 -50.27 5.91
N GLY A 100 1.02 -50.45 4.75
CA GLY A 100 2.39 -49.94 4.53
C GLY A 100 2.46 -48.41 4.55
N ARG A 101 3.56 -47.84 5.06
CA ARG A 101 3.77 -46.39 5.17
C ARG A 101 3.66 -45.65 3.83
N ILE A 102 4.14 -46.27 2.76
CA ILE A 102 4.05 -45.72 1.39
C ILE A 102 2.58 -45.65 0.94
N ARG A 103 1.78 -46.69 1.22
CA ARG A 103 0.35 -46.71 0.90
C ARG A 103 -0.43 -45.66 1.71
N LEU A 104 -0.07 -45.47 2.98
CA LEU A 104 -0.63 -44.40 3.81
C LEU A 104 -0.26 -43.00 3.29
N ALA A 105 0.99 -42.79 2.89
CA ALA A 105 1.42 -41.53 2.27
C ALA A 105 0.68 -41.29 0.94
N ALA A 106 0.58 -42.29 0.06
CA ALA A 106 -0.15 -42.19 -1.21
C ALA A 106 -1.65 -41.88 -1.00
N MET A 107 -2.27 -42.44 0.05
CA MET A 107 -3.63 -42.10 0.42
C MET A 107 -3.78 -40.62 0.78
N LEU A 108 -2.83 -40.07 1.54
CA LEU A 108 -2.83 -38.66 1.92
C LEU A 108 -2.56 -37.73 0.75
N TRP A 109 -1.76 -38.16 -0.23
CA TRP A 109 -1.57 -37.43 -1.48
C TRP A 109 -2.90 -37.30 -2.22
N LEU A 110 -3.62 -38.39 -2.42
CA LEU A 110 -4.92 -38.37 -3.08
C LEU A 110 -5.92 -37.47 -2.35
N GLU A 111 -5.95 -37.50 -1.02
CA GLU A 111 -6.80 -36.60 -0.24
C GLU A 111 -6.38 -35.12 -0.39
N THR A 112 -5.08 -34.85 -0.40
CA THR A 112 -4.54 -33.48 -0.57
C THR A 112 -4.83 -32.95 -1.97
N ILE A 113 -4.74 -33.79 -3.01
CA ILE A 113 -5.11 -33.46 -4.38
C ILE A 113 -6.60 -33.12 -4.48
N TRP A 114 -7.49 -33.94 -3.89
CA TRP A 114 -8.93 -33.64 -3.89
C TRP A 114 -9.26 -32.35 -3.14
N MET A 115 -8.63 -32.13 -1.98
CA MET A 115 -8.78 -30.86 -1.25
C MET A 115 -8.28 -29.67 -2.08
N GLY A 116 -7.12 -29.82 -2.73
CA GLY A 116 -6.55 -28.76 -3.57
C GLY A 116 -7.41 -28.44 -4.79
N LEU A 117 -7.87 -29.45 -5.52
CA LEU A 117 -8.72 -29.25 -6.71
C LEU A 117 -10.05 -28.58 -6.36
N ILE A 118 -10.74 -29.03 -5.31
CA ILE A 118 -12.05 -28.46 -4.95
C ILE A 118 -11.88 -27.06 -4.36
N SER A 119 -10.87 -26.84 -3.52
CA SER A 119 -10.62 -25.49 -2.99
C SER A 119 -10.16 -24.51 -4.07
N LEU A 120 -9.36 -24.95 -5.04
CA LEU A 120 -8.98 -24.16 -6.21
C LEU A 120 -10.21 -23.82 -7.07
N ALA A 121 -11.06 -24.79 -7.38
CA ALA A 121 -12.27 -24.57 -8.17
C ALA A 121 -13.26 -23.62 -7.47
N VAL A 122 -13.63 -23.92 -6.22
CA VAL A 122 -14.59 -23.10 -5.46
C VAL A 122 -14.00 -21.73 -5.14
N GLY A 123 -12.71 -21.67 -4.82
CA GLY A 123 -12.01 -20.42 -4.54
C GLY A 123 -11.87 -19.52 -5.76
N LEU A 124 -11.59 -20.06 -6.95
CA LEU A 124 -11.59 -19.30 -8.19
C LEU A 124 -12.99 -18.76 -8.52
N LEU A 125 -14.03 -19.60 -8.41
CA LEU A 125 -15.41 -19.16 -8.64
C LEU A 125 -15.83 -18.06 -7.65
N ALA A 126 -15.53 -18.24 -6.36
CA ALA A 126 -15.79 -17.24 -5.34
C ALA A 126 -14.97 -15.96 -5.59
N GLY A 127 -13.71 -16.09 -5.97
CA GLY A 127 -12.82 -14.99 -6.31
C GLY A 127 -13.34 -14.17 -7.48
N MET A 128 -13.75 -14.84 -8.57
CA MET A 128 -14.39 -14.22 -9.73
C MET A 128 -15.66 -13.47 -9.35
N GLY A 129 -16.51 -14.05 -8.49
CA GLY A 129 -17.72 -13.37 -8.03
C GLY A 129 -17.43 -12.14 -7.16
N ILE A 130 -16.50 -12.27 -6.21
CA ILE A 130 -16.13 -11.18 -5.30
C ILE A 130 -15.41 -10.05 -6.07
N SER A 131 -14.58 -10.37 -7.06
CA SER A 131 -13.89 -9.34 -7.85
C SER A 131 -14.87 -8.46 -8.63
N GLN A 132 -16.01 -8.99 -9.08
CA GLN A 132 -17.07 -8.16 -9.66
C GLN A 132 -17.75 -7.26 -8.63
N LEU A 133 -18.07 -7.80 -7.46
CA LEU A 133 -18.67 -7.00 -6.39
C LEU A 133 -17.75 -5.85 -5.98
N MET A 134 -16.43 -6.09 -5.92
CA MET A 134 -15.45 -5.05 -5.67
C MET A 134 -15.41 -4.01 -6.80
N SER A 135 -15.45 -4.44 -8.06
CA SER A 135 -15.51 -3.53 -9.21
C SER A 135 -16.78 -2.64 -9.18
N LEU A 136 -17.93 -3.18 -8.77
CA LEU A 136 -19.17 -2.41 -8.60
C LEU A 136 -19.11 -1.41 -7.44
N ILE A 137 -18.51 -1.79 -6.31
CA ILE A 137 -18.30 -0.87 -5.18
C ILE A 137 -17.44 0.31 -5.63
N VAL A 138 -16.41 0.03 -6.41
CA VAL A 138 -15.47 1.02 -6.95
C VAL A 138 -16.19 1.92 -7.95
N SER A 139 -16.86 1.36 -8.97
CA SER A 139 -17.63 2.14 -9.94
C SER A 139 -18.61 3.12 -9.28
N ASN A 140 -19.37 2.67 -8.28
CA ASN A 140 -20.30 3.54 -7.53
C ASN A 140 -19.57 4.62 -6.70
N LEU A 141 -18.40 4.31 -6.14
CA LEU A 141 -17.61 5.29 -5.39
C LEU A 141 -17.08 6.43 -6.28
N PHE A 142 -16.98 6.21 -7.60
CA PHE A 142 -16.40 7.17 -8.55
C PHE A 142 -17.40 7.86 -9.47
N GLN A 143 -18.71 7.62 -9.31
CA GLN A 143 -19.75 8.17 -10.22
C GLN A 143 -19.43 7.90 -11.71
N ALA A 144 -18.60 6.89 -11.98
CA ALA A 144 -18.29 6.49 -13.34
C ALA A 144 -19.57 5.94 -13.96
N ASP A 145 -19.86 6.38 -15.18
CA ASP A 145 -21.08 6.02 -15.89
C ASP A 145 -21.23 4.49 -15.95
N VAL A 146 -22.15 3.96 -15.13
CA VAL A 146 -22.34 2.53 -14.87
C VAL A 146 -22.86 1.78 -16.12
N SER A 147 -23.15 2.55 -17.17
CA SER A 147 -23.70 2.13 -18.46
C SER A 147 -22.72 1.32 -19.32
N ARG A 148 -21.42 1.28 -19.00
CA ARG A 148 -20.39 0.48 -19.70
C ARG A 148 -19.70 -0.58 -18.82
N TYR A 149 -20.36 -1.08 -17.78
CA TYR A 149 -19.78 -2.16 -16.96
C TYR A 149 -19.68 -3.47 -17.75
N GLU A 150 -18.48 -3.84 -18.18
CA GLU A 150 -18.21 -5.17 -18.72
C GLU A 150 -17.76 -6.13 -17.62
N PHE A 151 -18.33 -7.34 -17.62
CA PHE A 151 -17.90 -8.40 -16.72
C PHE A 151 -16.54 -8.93 -17.17
N VAL A 152 -15.47 -8.52 -16.48
CA VAL A 152 -14.10 -8.90 -16.82
C VAL A 152 -13.64 -10.07 -15.95
N ILE A 153 -13.28 -11.19 -16.59
CA ILE A 153 -12.54 -12.29 -15.96
C ILE A 153 -11.10 -12.27 -16.46
N SER A 154 -10.17 -12.14 -15.51
CA SER A 154 -8.74 -12.20 -15.79
C SER A 154 -8.25 -13.62 -16.07
N GLY A 155 -8.03 -13.97 -17.34
CA GLY A 155 -7.43 -15.25 -17.71
C GLY A 155 -6.01 -15.42 -17.16
N GLN A 156 -5.23 -14.34 -17.12
CA GLN A 156 -3.88 -14.34 -16.54
C GLN A 156 -3.91 -14.60 -15.04
N ALA A 157 -4.83 -13.99 -14.28
CA ALA A 157 -4.97 -14.26 -12.85
C ALA A 157 -5.41 -15.70 -12.56
N VAL A 158 -6.25 -16.30 -13.41
CA VAL A 158 -6.58 -17.74 -13.31
C VAL A 158 -5.30 -18.57 -13.49
N GLY A 159 -4.52 -18.30 -14.54
CA GLY A 159 -3.25 -19.00 -14.81
C GLY A 159 -2.25 -18.88 -13.64
N LYS A 160 -2.02 -17.66 -13.14
CA LYS A 160 -1.18 -17.42 -11.96
C LYS A 160 -1.73 -18.21 -10.75
N SER A 161 -3.02 -18.13 -10.47
CA SER A 161 -3.64 -18.86 -9.34
C SER A 161 -3.43 -20.36 -9.43
N ILE A 162 -3.64 -20.97 -10.60
CA ILE A 162 -3.41 -22.42 -10.80
C ILE A 162 -1.93 -22.75 -10.55
N LEU A 163 -1.00 -21.99 -11.13
CA LEU A 163 0.44 -22.24 -11.00
C LEU A 163 0.92 -22.15 -9.55
N TYR A 164 0.63 -21.04 -8.85
CA TYR A 164 1.09 -20.82 -7.48
C TYR A 164 0.49 -21.85 -6.52
N PHE A 165 -0.80 -22.17 -6.65
CA PHE A 165 -1.42 -23.19 -5.79
C PHE A 165 -0.92 -24.60 -6.10
N LEU A 166 -0.63 -24.92 -7.37
CA LEU A 166 0.03 -26.18 -7.71
C LEU A 166 1.38 -26.32 -7.01
N LEU A 167 2.22 -25.27 -7.04
CA LEU A 167 3.51 -25.24 -6.35
C LEU A 167 3.34 -25.39 -4.83
N ILE A 168 2.40 -24.66 -4.24
CA ILE A 168 2.10 -24.75 -2.80
C ILE A 168 1.64 -26.17 -2.43
N TYR A 169 0.71 -26.76 -3.18
CA TYR A 169 0.23 -28.12 -2.89
C TYR A 169 1.32 -29.16 -3.08
N LEU A 170 2.24 -28.98 -4.02
CA LEU A 170 3.42 -29.83 -4.16
C LEU A 170 4.30 -29.77 -2.90
N VAL A 171 4.58 -28.57 -2.40
CA VAL A 171 5.31 -28.38 -1.13
C VAL A 171 4.59 -29.03 0.05
N VAL A 172 3.27 -28.86 0.15
CA VAL A 172 2.44 -29.50 1.19
C VAL A 172 2.51 -31.02 1.09
N MET A 173 2.42 -31.59 -0.11
CA MET A 173 2.50 -33.03 -0.35
C MET A 173 3.87 -33.59 0.07
N ILE A 174 4.98 -32.87 -0.23
CA ILE A 174 6.32 -33.23 0.26
C ILE A 174 6.37 -33.24 1.79
N PHE A 175 5.89 -32.17 2.44
CA PHE A 175 5.88 -32.11 3.91
C PHE A 175 5.02 -33.20 4.54
N ASN A 176 3.89 -33.55 3.91
CA ASN A 176 3.00 -34.61 4.36
C ASN A 176 3.69 -35.98 4.26
N THR A 177 4.37 -36.28 3.15
CA THR A 177 5.17 -37.51 3.00
C THR A 177 6.27 -37.62 4.04
N LEU A 178 7.03 -36.54 4.24
CA LEU A 178 8.13 -36.52 5.21
C LEU A 178 7.62 -36.72 6.64
N SER A 179 6.50 -36.09 6.97
CA SER A 179 5.88 -36.20 8.30
C SER A 179 5.40 -37.62 8.59
N VAL A 180 4.87 -38.34 7.59
CA VAL A 180 4.30 -39.69 7.76
C VAL A 180 5.36 -40.78 7.64
N SER A 181 6.31 -40.64 6.71
CA SER A 181 7.36 -41.63 6.50
C SER A 181 8.29 -41.76 7.71
N ARG A 182 8.62 -40.64 8.36
CA ARG A 182 9.52 -40.56 9.53
C ARG A 182 8.83 -40.83 10.87
N ALA A 183 7.50 -40.82 10.94
CA ALA A 183 6.78 -41.01 12.19
C ALA A 183 6.86 -42.46 12.69
N ARG A 184 7.08 -42.64 14.00
CA ARG A 184 7.05 -43.98 14.63
C ARG A 184 5.62 -44.35 15.00
N LEU A 185 5.23 -45.62 14.83
CA LEU A 185 3.89 -46.12 15.18
C LEU A 185 3.48 -45.77 16.61
N ALA A 186 4.42 -45.96 17.54
CA ALA A 186 4.24 -45.61 18.95
C ALA A 186 3.90 -44.13 19.14
N GLU A 187 4.44 -43.23 18.32
CA GLU A 187 4.13 -41.80 18.39
C GLU A 187 2.76 -41.47 17.84
N PHE A 188 2.28 -42.17 16.81
CA PHE A 188 0.92 -41.98 16.30
C PHE A 188 -0.15 -42.46 17.30
N LEU A 189 0.08 -43.60 17.96
CA LEU A 189 -0.84 -44.14 18.97
C LEU A 189 -0.84 -43.33 20.27
N THR A 190 0.30 -42.71 20.64
CA THR A 190 0.42 -41.88 21.85
C THR A 190 0.26 -40.37 21.59
N ALA A 191 0.02 -39.95 20.35
CA ALA A 191 -0.08 -38.54 19.95
C ALA A 191 -1.14 -37.75 20.73
N GLY A 192 -2.24 -38.40 21.13
CA GLY A 192 -3.28 -37.79 21.97
C GLY A 192 -2.96 -37.76 23.47
N ARG A 193 -1.91 -38.45 23.93
CA ARG A 193 -1.52 -38.57 25.36
C ARG A 193 -0.21 -37.86 25.71
N LYS A 194 0.66 -37.59 24.72
CA LYS A 194 1.89 -36.81 24.96
C LYS A 194 1.50 -35.34 25.22
N LYS A 195 1.53 -34.94 26.50
CA LYS A 195 1.57 -33.51 26.88
C LYS A 195 2.68 -32.85 26.07
N GLU A 196 2.37 -31.81 25.29
CA GLU A 196 3.40 -30.98 24.67
C GLU A 196 4.34 -30.52 25.80
N LYS A 197 5.60 -30.98 25.76
CA LYS A 197 6.65 -30.49 26.66
C LYS A 197 6.91 -29.05 26.26
N ASN A 198 6.15 -28.13 26.85
CA ASN A 198 6.32 -26.71 26.61
C ASN A 198 7.56 -26.27 27.37
N PHE A 199 8.68 -26.17 26.64
CA PHE A 199 9.82 -25.40 27.09
C PHE A 199 9.39 -23.93 27.13
N LEU A 200 8.91 -23.49 28.28
CA LEU A 200 8.83 -22.06 28.58
C LEU A 200 10.23 -21.49 28.44
N LYS A 201 10.38 -20.50 27.55
CA LYS A 201 11.67 -19.84 27.30
C LYS A 201 12.17 -19.22 28.61
N LYS A 202 13.49 -19.22 28.79
CA LYS A 202 14.09 -18.60 29.98
C LYS A 202 13.68 -17.12 30.04
N PRO A 203 13.12 -16.65 31.17
CA PRO A 203 12.51 -15.32 31.27
C PRO A 203 13.51 -14.18 31.02
N LEU A 204 14.76 -14.35 31.50
CA LEU A 204 15.87 -13.42 31.24
C LEU A 204 16.23 -13.33 29.75
N LEU A 205 16.32 -14.48 29.06
CA LEU A 205 16.61 -14.52 27.63
C LEU A 205 15.49 -13.85 26.83
N SER A 206 14.24 -14.11 27.17
CA SER A 206 13.09 -13.44 26.55
C SER A 206 13.12 -11.93 26.76
N GLY A 207 13.48 -11.45 27.95
CA GLY A 207 13.65 -10.01 28.20
C GLY A 207 14.76 -9.38 27.35
N LEU A 208 15.92 -10.05 27.25
CA LEU A 208 17.07 -9.55 26.48
C LEU A 208 16.77 -9.51 24.97
N VAL A 209 16.15 -10.57 24.43
CA VAL A 209 15.74 -10.61 23.02
C VAL A 209 14.64 -9.59 22.71
N PHE A 210 13.72 -9.32 23.66
CA PHE A 210 12.73 -8.26 23.49
C PHE A 210 13.40 -6.88 23.40
N LEU A 211 14.36 -6.59 24.28
CA LEU A 211 15.11 -5.33 24.25
C LEU A 211 15.90 -5.18 22.94
N LEU A 212 16.56 -6.25 22.50
CA LEU A 212 17.25 -6.28 21.20
C LEU A 212 16.27 -5.98 20.05
N ALA A 213 15.08 -6.61 20.06
CA ALA A 213 14.07 -6.38 19.03
C ALA A 213 13.55 -4.93 19.03
N VAL A 214 13.36 -4.33 20.21
CA VAL A 214 12.95 -2.92 20.35
C VAL A 214 14.04 -1.98 19.82
N VAL A 215 15.30 -2.19 20.17
CA VAL A 215 16.42 -1.40 19.65
C VAL A 215 16.49 -1.53 18.13
N MET A 216 16.43 -2.75 17.62
CA MET A 216 16.50 -3.03 16.19
C MET A 216 15.35 -2.37 15.41
N LEU A 217 14.10 -2.49 15.89
CA LEU A 217 12.96 -1.80 15.29
C LEU A 217 13.04 -0.29 15.44
N GLY A 218 13.54 0.22 16.57
CA GLY A 218 13.79 1.64 16.78
C GLY A 218 14.79 2.22 15.77
N THR A 219 15.88 1.51 15.50
CA THR A 219 16.86 1.88 14.47
C THR A 219 16.23 1.85 13.08
N VAL A 220 15.43 0.82 12.76
CA VAL A 220 14.69 0.76 11.48
C VAL A 220 13.75 1.96 11.35
N TYR A 221 12.96 2.27 12.38
CA TYR A 221 12.04 3.41 12.36
C TYR A 221 12.76 4.74 12.20
N TYR A 222 13.88 4.93 12.89
CA TYR A 222 14.71 6.13 12.74
C TYR A 222 15.26 6.26 11.32
N ASN A 223 15.81 5.18 10.76
CA ASN A 223 16.37 5.18 9.40
C ASN A 223 15.34 5.49 8.33
N VAL A 224 14.15 4.86 8.39
CA VAL A 224 13.12 5.08 7.38
C VAL A 224 12.40 6.43 7.53
N THR A 225 12.53 7.15 8.66
CA THR A 225 11.85 8.43 8.87
C THR A 225 12.80 9.62 8.93
N ALA A 226 13.67 9.69 9.94
CA ALA A 226 14.53 10.84 10.18
C ALA A 226 15.84 10.79 9.39
N ASN A 227 16.33 9.59 9.08
CA ASN A 227 17.63 9.39 8.43
C ASN A 227 17.48 8.81 7.01
N GLN A 228 16.44 9.26 6.29
CA GLN A 228 16.14 8.83 4.92
C GLN A 228 17.26 9.20 3.94
N GLN A 229 17.94 10.33 4.16
CA GLN A 229 19.04 10.80 3.31
C GLN A 229 20.24 9.86 3.31
N ALA A 230 20.44 9.07 4.36
CA ALA A 230 21.50 8.06 4.43
C ALA A 230 21.16 6.79 3.63
N MET A 231 19.92 6.64 3.15
CA MET A 231 19.48 5.50 2.34
C MET A 231 19.54 5.88 0.86
N THR A 232 20.70 5.68 0.24
CA THR A 232 20.94 6.09 -1.15
C THR A 232 20.73 4.96 -2.15
N THR A 233 20.68 3.69 -1.69
CA THR A 233 20.56 2.52 -2.58
C THR A 233 19.30 1.69 -2.33
N GLU A 234 18.80 1.01 -3.36
CA GLU A 234 17.70 0.05 -3.23
C GLU A 234 18.01 -1.06 -2.19
N THR A 235 19.29 -1.43 -2.07
CA THR A 235 19.78 -2.41 -1.10
C THR A 235 19.61 -1.94 0.35
N ASP A 236 19.72 -0.63 0.62
CA ASP A 236 19.51 -0.07 1.95
C ASP A 236 18.04 -0.20 2.36
N VAL A 237 17.13 0.12 1.43
CA VAL A 237 15.68 -0.02 1.62
C VAL A 237 15.32 -1.48 1.91
N LEU A 238 15.81 -2.41 1.07
CA LEU A 238 15.55 -3.83 1.27
C LEU A 238 16.09 -4.34 2.61
N THR A 239 17.26 -3.85 3.04
CA THR A 239 17.85 -4.20 4.33
C THR A 239 16.95 -3.74 5.50
N GLN A 240 16.41 -2.52 5.46
CA GLN A 240 15.47 -2.04 6.48
C GLN A 240 14.18 -2.86 6.51
N VAL A 241 13.64 -3.26 5.34
CA VAL A 241 12.45 -4.12 5.26
C VAL A 241 12.72 -5.49 5.91
N LEU A 242 13.84 -6.12 5.59
CA LEU A 242 14.21 -7.42 6.16
C LEU A 242 14.44 -7.34 7.68
N LEU A 243 15.10 -6.28 8.15
CA LEU A 243 15.26 -6.01 9.58
C LEU A 243 13.91 -5.76 10.25
N GLY A 244 12.99 -5.01 9.63
CA GLY A 244 11.63 -4.80 10.13
C GLY A 244 10.87 -6.12 10.32
N ILE A 245 10.90 -7.00 9.31
CA ILE A 245 10.27 -8.33 9.36
C ILE A 245 10.90 -9.19 10.47
N PHE A 246 12.24 -9.24 10.54
CA PHE A 246 12.94 -10.02 11.54
C PHE A 246 12.70 -9.49 12.96
N GLY A 247 12.68 -8.16 13.13
CA GLY A 247 12.41 -7.50 14.41
C GLY A 247 11.01 -7.80 14.91
N THR A 248 10.02 -7.73 14.01
CA THR A 248 8.63 -8.11 14.29
C THR A 248 8.55 -9.57 14.78
N PHE A 249 9.26 -10.48 14.11
CA PHE A 249 9.35 -11.87 14.55
C PHE A 249 9.96 -12.01 15.94
N LEU A 250 11.07 -11.32 16.23
CA LEU A 250 11.72 -11.34 17.53
C LEU A 250 10.83 -10.78 18.65
N VAL A 251 10.01 -9.76 18.38
CA VAL A 251 9.01 -9.23 19.33
C VAL A 251 8.03 -10.33 19.71
N PHE A 252 7.37 -11.01 18.76
CA PHE A 252 6.45 -12.09 19.11
C PHE A 252 7.15 -13.29 19.73
N TRP A 253 8.40 -13.58 19.30
CA TRP A 253 9.17 -14.69 19.84
C TRP A 253 9.52 -14.49 21.31
N SER A 254 9.86 -13.26 21.70
CA SER A 254 10.21 -12.90 23.07
C SER A 254 9.00 -12.68 23.97
N LEU A 255 7.88 -12.19 23.40
CA LEU A 255 6.66 -11.88 24.13
C LEU A 255 6.06 -13.08 24.88
N SER A 256 6.17 -14.29 24.32
CA SER A 256 5.66 -15.51 24.97
C SER A 256 6.30 -15.75 26.35
N GLY A 257 7.62 -15.60 26.47
CA GLY A 257 8.32 -15.75 27.75
C GLY A 257 8.23 -14.52 28.66
N PHE A 258 8.16 -13.32 28.08
CA PHE A 258 8.05 -12.08 28.83
C PHE A 258 6.72 -11.98 29.60
N LEU A 259 5.59 -12.34 28.98
CA LEU A 259 4.27 -12.25 29.60
C LEU A 259 4.17 -13.03 30.92
N MET A 260 4.76 -14.22 30.99
CA MET A 260 4.73 -15.03 32.20
C MET A 260 5.55 -14.40 33.34
N THR A 261 6.69 -13.79 32.99
CA THR A 261 7.58 -13.09 33.93
C THR A 261 6.93 -11.82 34.46
N ALA A 262 6.37 -11.00 33.58
CA ALA A 262 5.70 -9.75 33.94
C ALA A 262 4.47 -10.01 34.81
N ALA A 263 3.64 -10.99 34.44
CA ALA A 263 2.46 -11.36 35.23
C ALA A 263 2.82 -11.87 36.63
N GLY A 264 3.92 -12.63 36.76
CA GLY A 264 4.42 -13.11 38.06
C GLY A 264 4.83 -11.99 39.03
N LYS A 265 5.23 -10.81 38.53
CA LYS A 265 5.52 -9.64 39.36
C LYS A 265 4.26 -9.03 39.99
N PHE A 266 3.12 -9.11 39.32
CA PHE A 266 1.84 -8.60 39.81
C PHE A 266 1.03 -9.69 40.54
N ARG A 267 1.56 -10.21 41.66
CA ARG A 267 1.01 -11.35 42.41
C ARG A 267 -0.51 -11.24 42.69
N LYS A 268 -0.99 -10.06 43.12
CA LYS A 268 -2.41 -9.82 43.42
C LYS A 268 -3.33 -10.02 42.22
N LEU A 269 -2.87 -9.72 41.00
CA LEU A 269 -3.63 -9.94 39.77
C LEU A 269 -3.45 -11.36 39.26
N TYR A 270 -2.24 -11.92 39.34
CA TYR A 270 -1.91 -13.25 38.83
C TYR A 270 -2.69 -14.37 39.53
N TYR A 271 -2.77 -14.33 40.87
CA TYR A 271 -3.49 -15.35 41.65
C TYR A 271 -5.00 -15.10 41.77
N ARG A 272 -5.54 -14.06 41.11
CA ARG A 272 -6.98 -13.75 41.16
C ARG A 272 -7.75 -14.57 40.13
N ARG A 273 -8.65 -15.45 40.57
CA ARG A 273 -9.51 -16.30 39.72
C ARG A 273 -8.65 -17.12 38.73
N LEU A 274 -9.12 -17.30 37.50
CA LEU A 274 -8.43 -18.04 36.44
C LEU A 274 -7.27 -17.29 35.76
N ASN A 275 -6.77 -16.18 36.33
CA ASN A 275 -5.73 -15.39 35.67
C ASN A 275 -4.40 -16.16 35.49
N SER A 276 -4.01 -16.98 36.45
CA SER A 276 -2.82 -17.84 36.35
C SER A 276 -2.92 -18.82 35.17
N PHE A 277 -4.11 -19.42 34.99
CA PHE A 277 -4.43 -20.28 33.87
C PHE A 277 -4.42 -19.51 32.53
N VAL A 278 -5.07 -18.34 32.47
CA VAL A 278 -5.12 -17.52 31.25
C VAL A 278 -3.72 -17.09 30.81
N VAL A 279 -2.88 -16.64 31.74
CA VAL A 279 -1.50 -16.22 31.44
C VAL A 279 -0.66 -17.41 30.96
N GLY A 280 -0.74 -18.55 31.64
CA GLY A 280 0.00 -19.75 31.24
C GLY A 280 -0.41 -20.25 29.86
N GLU A 281 -1.72 -20.27 29.59
CA GLU A 281 -2.24 -20.73 28.31
C GLU A 281 -1.97 -19.71 27.18
N LEU A 282 -2.06 -18.41 27.44
CA LEU A 282 -1.68 -17.37 26.48
C LEU A 282 -0.19 -17.44 26.11
N SER A 283 0.69 -17.57 27.11
CA SER A 283 2.14 -17.75 26.90
C SER A 283 2.43 -18.97 26.01
N ASN A 284 1.81 -20.11 26.32
CA ASN A 284 1.97 -21.33 25.53
C ASN A 284 1.47 -21.16 24.10
N LYS A 285 0.29 -20.56 23.91
CA LYS A 285 -0.26 -20.30 22.57
C LYS A 285 0.64 -19.37 21.78
N LEU A 286 1.02 -18.20 22.32
CA LEU A 286 1.93 -17.27 21.68
C LEU A 286 3.26 -17.92 21.28
N ASN A 287 3.82 -18.78 22.14
CA ASN A 287 5.05 -19.48 21.81
C ASN A 287 4.91 -20.42 20.60
N SER A 288 3.76 -21.07 20.46
CA SER A 288 3.44 -21.93 19.31
C SER A 288 3.00 -21.15 18.06
N THR A 289 2.67 -19.86 18.20
CA THR A 289 2.07 -19.03 17.14
C THR A 289 2.89 -17.81 16.75
N VAL A 290 4.16 -17.73 17.15
CA VAL A 290 5.06 -16.60 16.86
C VAL A 290 5.02 -16.22 15.39
N MET A 291 5.24 -17.19 14.49
CA MET A 291 5.22 -16.96 13.04
C MET A 291 3.89 -16.40 12.56
N ALA A 292 2.77 -17.00 12.98
CA ALA A 292 1.44 -16.54 12.58
C ALA A 292 1.16 -15.11 13.07
N CYS A 293 1.47 -14.81 14.33
CA CYS A 293 1.27 -13.46 14.88
C CYS A 293 2.11 -12.41 14.15
N SER A 294 3.34 -12.77 13.77
CA SER A 294 4.24 -11.91 12.99
C SER A 294 3.67 -11.61 11.61
N VAL A 295 3.22 -12.64 10.90
CA VAL A 295 2.59 -12.49 9.58
C VAL A 295 1.32 -11.65 9.67
N ILE A 296 0.45 -11.90 10.66
CA ILE A 296 -0.78 -11.12 10.85
C ILE A 296 -0.46 -9.65 11.14
N CYS A 297 0.53 -9.38 11.99
CA CYS A 297 1.00 -8.02 12.29
C CYS A 297 1.45 -7.29 11.02
N LEU A 298 2.27 -7.95 10.18
CA LEU A 298 2.75 -7.37 8.93
C LEU A 298 1.62 -7.14 7.92
N LEU A 299 0.67 -8.08 7.80
CA LEU A 299 -0.51 -7.90 6.94
C LEU A 299 -1.38 -6.72 7.41
N LEU A 300 -1.64 -6.60 8.71
CA LEU A 300 -2.39 -5.47 9.27
C LEU A 300 -1.66 -4.14 9.06
N PHE A 301 -0.34 -4.12 9.24
CA PHE A 301 0.49 -2.96 8.97
C PHE A 301 0.34 -2.51 7.50
N MET A 302 0.52 -3.44 6.56
CA MET A 302 0.37 -3.19 5.13
C MET A 302 -1.04 -2.71 4.79
N THR A 303 -2.08 -3.35 5.34
CA THR A 303 -3.48 -2.92 5.18
C THR A 303 -3.66 -1.47 5.61
N ILE A 304 -3.22 -1.10 6.81
CA ILE A 304 -3.41 0.25 7.35
C ILE A 304 -2.70 1.28 6.46
N CYS A 305 -1.45 1.02 6.07
CA CYS A 305 -0.69 1.95 5.22
C CYS A 305 -1.31 2.10 3.83
N LEU A 306 -1.76 1.01 3.20
CA LEU A 306 -2.37 1.04 1.86
C LEU A 306 -3.72 1.76 1.84
N LEU A 307 -4.60 1.45 2.81
CA LEU A 307 -5.89 2.13 2.94
C LEU A 307 -5.69 3.63 3.23
N PHE A 308 -4.80 3.95 4.17
CA PHE A 308 -4.49 5.34 4.50
C PHE A 308 -3.98 6.10 3.28
N THR A 309 -2.98 5.53 2.60
CA THR A 309 -2.33 6.14 1.44
C THR A 309 -3.33 6.43 0.32
N ALA A 310 -4.16 5.44 -0.01
CA ALA A 310 -5.12 5.60 -1.09
C ALA A 310 -6.18 6.67 -0.79
N ILE A 311 -6.73 6.69 0.44
CA ILE A 311 -7.74 7.67 0.84
C ILE A 311 -7.12 9.07 0.97
N ALA A 312 -5.94 9.17 1.60
CA ALA A 312 -5.24 10.45 1.75
C ALA A 312 -4.82 11.02 0.40
N ARG A 313 -4.42 10.18 -0.57
CA ARG A 313 -4.06 10.63 -1.92
C ARG A 313 -5.28 11.14 -2.68
N LYS A 314 -6.42 10.47 -2.58
CA LYS A 314 -7.69 10.97 -3.14
C LYS A 314 -8.05 12.33 -2.54
N GLU A 315 -8.05 12.44 -1.21
CA GLU A 315 -8.39 13.69 -0.51
C GLU A 315 -7.46 14.83 -0.93
N TYR A 316 -6.15 14.56 -1.05
CA TYR A 316 -5.18 15.53 -1.55
C TYR A 316 -5.49 15.96 -2.99
N LYS A 317 -5.72 15.02 -3.91
CA LYS A 317 -6.02 15.34 -5.32
C LYS A 317 -7.34 16.09 -5.49
N ASP A 318 -8.37 15.76 -4.69
CA ASP A 318 -9.64 16.49 -4.69
C ASP A 318 -9.46 17.95 -4.23
N GLN A 319 -8.58 18.20 -3.25
CA GLN A 319 -8.29 19.54 -2.72
C GLN A 319 -7.43 20.37 -3.67
N GLU A 320 -6.46 19.74 -4.35
CA GLU A 320 -5.49 20.44 -5.20
C GLU A 320 -6.00 20.69 -6.62
N ALA A 321 -6.90 19.86 -7.17
CA ALA A 321 -7.39 20.01 -8.54
C ALA A 321 -7.99 21.39 -8.82
N ALA A 322 -8.71 21.98 -7.86
CA ALA A 322 -9.29 23.31 -8.00
C ALA A 322 -8.25 24.44 -7.98
N LYS A 323 -7.13 24.24 -7.26
CA LYS A 323 -6.04 25.22 -7.19
C LYS A 323 -5.17 25.18 -8.44
N LEU A 324 -4.88 23.98 -8.94
CA LEU A 324 -3.96 23.76 -10.06
C LEU A 324 -4.61 24.02 -11.44
N ALA A 325 -5.94 24.11 -11.49
CA ALA A 325 -6.70 24.33 -12.70
C ALA A 325 -7.68 25.51 -12.60
N PRO A 326 -7.21 26.75 -12.34
CA PRO A 326 -8.09 27.90 -12.12
C PRO A 326 -8.70 28.47 -13.41
N VAL A 327 -8.10 28.22 -14.58
CA VAL A 327 -8.57 28.69 -15.90
C VAL A 327 -8.77 27.55 -16.88
N SER A 328 -9.47 27.82 -17.97
CA SER A 328 -9.87 26.83 -18.97
C SER A 328 -8.68 26.16 -19.66
N VAL A 329 -7.65 26.92 -20.03
CA VAL A 329 -6.46 26.38 -20.70
C VAL A 329 -5.17 27.11 -20.36
N SER A 330 -4.09 26.35 -20.31
CA SER A 330 -2.72 26.85 -20.28
C SER A 330 -1.84 26.07 -21.26
N MET A 331 -0.85 26.76 -21.82
CA MET A 331 0.01 26.24 -22.87
C MET A 331 1.45 26.69 -22.62
N SER A 332 2.40 25.85 -22.99
CA SER A 332 3.82 26.21 -23.00
C SER A 332 4.52 25.65 -24.22
N LYS A 333 5.47 26.40 -24.75
CA LYS A 333 6.32 26.01 -25.88
C LYS A 333 7.75 26.44 -25.59
N GLU A 334 8.71 25.53 -25.78
CA GLU A 334 10.11 25.91 -25.82
C GLU A 334 10.41 26.68 -27.12
N MET A 335 11.13 27.78 -27.00
CA MET A 335 11.46 28.71 -28.09
C MET A 335 12.65 28.18 -28.89
N THR A 336 12.46 27.04 -29.57
CA THR A 336 13.42 26.49 -30.54
C THR A 336 13.33 27.14 -31.91
N ASP A 337 12.29 27.94 -32.13
CA ASP A 337 11.99 28.69 -33.34
C ASP A 337 11.41 30.07 -32.94
N SER A 338 11.40 31.00 -33.89
CA SER A 338 10.96 32.39 -33.65
C SER A 338 9.44 32.57 -33.62
N GLN A 339 8.64 31.51 -33.61
CA GLN A 339 7.17 31.60 -33.60
C GLN A 339 6.62 31.36 -32.19
N SER A 340 5.85 32.31 -31.69
CA SER A 340 5.13 32.18 -30.42
C SER A 340 3.94 31.24 -30.56
N ILE A 341 3.34 30.86 -29.43
CA ILE A 341 2.08 30.12 -29.43
C ILE A 341 0.98 30.94 -30.12
N PHE A 342 0.99 32.27 -29.98
CA PHE A 342 0.01 33.13 -30.62
C PHE A 342 0.11 33.11 -32.15
N ASP A 343 1.32 33.18 -32.70
CA ASP A 343 1.55 33.09 -34.15
C ASP A 343 1.05 31.74 -34.68
N ILE A 344 1.31 30.66 -33.94
CA ILE A 344 0.86 29.32 -34.32
C ILE A 344 -0.66 29.22 -34.24
N MET A 345 -1.30 29.74 -33.20
CA MET A 345 -2.76 29.76 -33.09
C MET A 345 -3.41 30.48 -34.29
N GLU A 346 -2.86 31.63 -34.70
CA GLU A 346 -3.36 32.38 -35.86
C GLU A 346 -3.21 31.58 -37.17
N VAL A 347 -2.03 30.98 -37.42
CA VAL A 347 -1.78 30.12 -38.59
C VAL A 347 -2.71 28.89 -38.61
N ARG A 348 -3.11 28.39 -37.44
CA ARG A 348 -4.02 27.26 -37.28
C ARG A 348 -5.50 27.66 -37.31
N GLY A 349 -5.81 28.93 -37.50
CA GLY A 349 -7.18 29.45 -37.60
C GLY A 349 -7.92 29.51 -36.26
N ILE A 350 -7.19 29.54 -35.14
CA ILE A 350 -7.75 29.71 -33.80
C ILE A 350 -7.81 31.20 -33.49
N SER A 351 -9.02 31.74 -33.29
CA SER A 351 -9.18 33.16 -33.00
C SER A 351 -8.87 33.47 -31.54
N MET A 352 -8.09 34.51 -31.28
CA MET A 352 -7.86 35.03 -29.93
C MET A 352 -9.15 35.59 -29.30
N GLU A 353 -10.14 35.94 -30.14
CA GLU A 353 -11.44 36.42 -29.68
C GLU A 353 -12.28 35.32 -29.01
N ASP A 354 -11.92 34.04 -29.20
CA ASP A 354 -12.59 32.92 -28.53
C ASP A 354 -12.19 32.80 -27.05
N PHE A 355 -11.22 33.61 -26.60
CA PHE A 355 -10.67 33.58 -25.26
C PHE A 355 -10.92 34.88 -24.47
N GLN A 356 -11.08 34.73 -23.16
CA GLN A 356 -11.17 35.79 -22.17
C GLN A 356 -9.88 35.80 -21.34
N ASP A 357 -9.38 37.00 -21.04
CA ASP A 357 -8.19 37.20 -20.20
C ASP A 357 -6.96 36.40 -20.68
N LEU A 358 -6.83 36.24 -22.01
CA LEU A 358 -5.74 35.51 -22.65
C LEU A 358 -4.44 36.31 -22.53
N VAL A 359 -3.45 35.71 -21.89
CA VAL A 359 -2.14 36.31 -21.63
C VAL A 359 -1.04 35.46 -22.26
N SER A 360 -0.11 36.12 -22.96
CA SER A 360 1.15 35.55 -23.44
C SER A 360 2.33 36.22 -22.74
N VAL A 361 3.24 35.38 -22.23
CA VAL A 361 4.45 35.78 -21.49
C VAL A 361 5.62 34.86 -21.84
N TYR A 362 6.84 35.29 -21.51
CA TYR A 362 8.07 34.56 -21.82
C TYR A 362 8.94 34.37 -20.58
N THR A 363 9.62 33.22 -20.51
CA THR A 363 10.77 33.02 -19.64
C THR A 363 12.05 32.98 -20.47
N TYR A 364 13.18 33.20 -19.80
CA TYR A 364 14.47 33.44 -20.44
C TYR A 364 15.56 32.58 -19.79
N HIS A 365 16.58 32.23 -20.57
CA HIS A 365 17.79 31.57 -20.10
C HIS A 365 18.99 32.49 -20.31
N LEU A 366 19.65 32.84 -19.20
CA LEU A 366 20.86 33.65 -19.20
C LEU A 366 22.07 32.78 -18.89
N ASP A 367 23.19 32.98 -19.59
CA ASP A 367 24.44 32.25 -19.33
C ASP A 367 24.97 32.48 -17.91
N GLU A 368 24.67 33.65 -17.34
CA GLU A 368 25.12 34.10 -16.02
C GLU A 368 24.27 33.55 -14.86
N VAL A 369 23.06 33.04 -15.15
CA VAL A 369 22.10 32.59 -14.14
C VAL A 369 21.89 31.08 -14.24
N THR A 370 22.56 30.36 -13.34
CA THR A 370 22.48 28.90 -13.24
C THR A 370 21.96 28.49 -11.87
N ASN A 371 21.62 27.21 -11.71
CA ASN A 371 21.28 26.68 -10.40
C ASN A 371 22.41 26.91 -9.39
N TYR A 372 23.68 26.76 -9.79
CA TYR A 372 24.83 27.03 -8.94
C TYR A 372 24.87 28.48 -8.43
N THR A 373 24.62 29.47 -9.29
CA THR A 373 24.66 30.88 -8.86
C THR A 373 23.54 31.20 -7.88
N LEU A 374 22.41 30.48 -7.95
CA LEU A 374 21.24 30.65 -7.08
C LEU A 374 21.33 29.90 -5.75
N ILE A 375 21.85 28.67 -5.74
CA ILE A 375 21.76 27.77 -4.58
C ILE A 375 23.12 27.22 -4.10
N GLY A 376 24.21 27.50 -4.82
CA GLY A 376 25.52 26.90 -4.58
C GLY A 376 25.65 25.46 -5.08
N GLU A 377 26.73 24.80 -4.64
CA GLU A 377 27.01 23.40 -4.95
C GLU A 377 25.93 22.51 -4.32
N SER A 378 25.28 21.67 -5.14
CA SER A 378 24.09 20.92 -4.71
C SER A 378 24.18 19.42 -5.01
N TYR A 379 23.63 18.96 -6.13
CA TYR A 379 23.41 17.54 -6.44
C TYR A 379 24.36 16.98 -7.50
N GLY A 380 25.27 17.80 -8.03
CA GLY A 380 26.28 17.44 -9.02
C GLY A 380 26.42 18.47 -10.14
N GLU A 381 27.57 18.46 -10.82
CA GLU A 381 27.93 19.46 -11.84
C GLU A 381 26.88 19.64 -12.93
N GLU A 382 26.16 18.59 -13.33
CA GLU A 382 25.13 18.69 -14.37
C GLU A 382 23.93 19.53 -13.94
N TYR A 383 23.42 19.32 -12.72
CA TYR A 383 22.30 20.10 -12.18
C TYR A 383 22.73 21.54 -11.88
N ASP A 384 23.94 21.70 -11.34
CA ASP A 384 24.47 22.99 -10.91
C ASP A 384 24.72 23.92 -12.11
N ASN A 385 25.12 23.36 -13.26
CA ASN A 385 25.35 24.10 -14.51
C ASN A 385 24.09 24.32 -15.36
N GLN A 386 22.93 23.77 -14.98
CA GLN A 386 21.67 24.07 -15.67
C GLN A 386 21.29 25.54 -15.48
N LYS A 387 20.95 26.20 -16.59
CA LYS A 387 20.43 27.57 -16.58
C LYS A 387 19.08 27.59 -15.86
N ALA A 388 18.84 28.63 -15.07
CA ALA A 388 17.57 28.82 -14.40
C ALA A 388 16.61 29.62 -15.28
N GLU A 389 15.31 29.36 -15.14
CA GLU A 389 14.28 30.14 -15.82
C GLU A 389 14.16 31.53 -15.17
N VAL A 390 14.38 32.57 -15.96
CA VAL A 390 14.28 33.98 -15.53
C VAL A 390 13.04 34.61 -16.16
N MET A 391 12.34 35.47 -15.42
CA MET A 391 11.15 36.17 -15.88
C MET A 391 11.10 37.58 -15.30
N LYS A 392 10.51 38.52 -16.03
CA LYS A 392 10.22 39.86 -15.48
C LYS A 392 9.03 39.80 -14.53
N VAL A 393 9.11 40.52 -13.40
CA VAL A 393 8.04 40.57 -12.40
C VAL A 393 6.72 41.10 -12.98
N GLY A 394 6.74 42.06 -13.90
CA GLY A 394 5.54 42.58 -14.54
C GLY A 394 4.83 41.53 -15.41
N ASP A 395 5.59 40.70 -16.13
CA ASP A 395 5.02 39.58 -16.90
C ASP A 395 4.51 38.47 -15.99
N TYR A 396 5.21 38.18 -14.89
CA TYR A 396 4.70 37.24 -13.88
C TYR A 396 3.37 37.73 -13.31
N ASN A 397 3.26 39.00 -12.91
CA ASN A 397 2.03 39.57 -12.36
C ASN A 397 0.87 39.53 -13.37
N ARG A 398 1.14 39.66 -14.67
CA ARG A 398 0.12 39.45 -15.72
C ARG A 398 -0.42 38.02 -15.71
N ALA A 399 0.45 37.02 -15.59
CA ALA A 399 0.04 35.61 -15.48
C ALA A 399 -0.65 35.32 -14.13
N ALA A 400 -0.12 35.86 -13.02
CA ALA A 400 -0.64 35.67 -11.68
C ALA A 400 -2.09 36.18 -11.55
N ARG A 401 -2.43 37.33 -12.17
CA ARG A 401 -3.81 37.84 -12.20
C ARG A 401 -4.81 36.89 -12.84
N VAL A 402 -4.42 36.24 -13.94
CA VAL A 402 -5.24 35.27 -14.66
C VAL A 402 -5.50 34.03 -13.81
N TYR A 403 -4.49 33.56 -13.09
CA TYR A 403 -4.61 32.41 -12.18
C TYR A 403 -5.11 32.77 -10.77
N HIS A 404 -5.40 34.04 -10.49
CA HIS A 404 -5.76 34.54 -9.15
C HIS A 404 -4.71 34.26 -8.06
N MET A 405 -3.43 34.33 -8.44
CA MET A 405 -2.27 34.18 -7.55
C MET A 405 -1.75 35.54 -7.03
N PRO A 406 -0.92 35.55 -5.97
CA PRO A 406 -0.32 36.78 -5.45
C PRO A 406 0.54 37.51 -6.50
N GLU A 407 0.45 38.84 -6.50
CA GLU A 407 1.32 39.72 -7.29
C GLU A 407 2.48 40.20 -6.42
N TYR A 408 3.64 40.43 -7.05
CA TYR A 408 4.86 40.87 -6.37
C TYR A 408 5.38 42.18 -6.95
N GLU A 409 6.03 42.97 -6.12
CA GLU A 409 6.76 44.17 -6.53
C GLU A 409 8.24 43.98 -6.16
N LEU A 410 9.17 44.45 -6.98
CA LEU A 410 10.61 44.36 -6.74
C LEU A 410 11.26 45.74 -6.86
N GLU A 411 12.20 46.04 -5.97
CA GLU A 411 13.13 47.15 -6.16
C GLU A 411 14.13 46.87 -7.28
N GLU A 412 14.84 47.89 -7.75
CA GLU A 412 15.71 47.81 -8.93
C GLU A 412 16.88 46.83 -8.78
N ASP A 413 17.28 46.49 -7.57
CA ASP A 413 18.38 45.58 -7.22
C ASP A 413 17.90 44.33 -6.45
N GLU A 414 16.60 44.04 -6.49
CA GLU A 414 16.00 42.86 -5.86
C GLU A 414 15.67 41.75 -6.87
N TYR A 415 15.63 40.51 -6.39
CA TYR A 415 15.03 39.38 -7.09
C TYR A 415 14.12 38.55 -6.17
N LEU A 416 13.24 37.74 -6.76
CA LEU A 416 12.38 36.79 -6.04
C LEU A 416 12.35 35.43 -6.75
N ILE A 417 12.16 34.34 -6.01
CA ILE A 417 12.00 33.01 -6.58
C ILE A 417 10.58 32.51 -6.32
N VAL A 418 9.88 32.12 -7.38
CA VAL A 418 8.56 31.49 -7.31
C VAL A 418 8.67 30.01 -7.65
N ALA A 419 8.23 29.14 -6.74
CA ALA A 419 8.25 27.69 -6.90
C ALA A 419 7.11 27.04 -6.10
N ASP A 420 6.48 26.00 -6.65
CA ASP A 420 5.41 25.23 -5.98
C ASP A 420 5.80 23.76 -5.77
N GLN A 421 6.81 23.27 -6.50
CA GLN A 421 7.27 21.89 -6.38
C GLN A 421 8.09 21.77 -5.10
N GLU A 422 7.56 21.09 -4.08
CA GLU A 422 8.18 21.00 -2.74
C GLU A 422 9.67 20.63 -2.73
N GLY A 423 10.09 19.65 -3.54
CA GLY A 423 11.49 19.26 -3.65
C GLY A 423 12.38 20.40 -4.12
N ALA A 424 11.89 21.20 -5.06
CA ALA A 424 12.57 22.40 -5.52
C ALA A 424 12.50 23.52 -4.47
N VAL A 425 11.35 23.77 -3.86
CA VAL A 425 11.17 24.76 -2.78
C VAL A 425 12.18 24.52 -1.66
N TYR A 426 12.35 23.26 -1.21
CA TYR A 426 13.34 22.91 -0.20
C TYR A 426 14.77 23.27 -0.63
N ILE A 427 15.14 22.99 -1.88
CA ILE A 427 16.48 23.28 -2.42
C ILE A 427 16.69 24.79 -2.55
N ARG A 428 15.72 25.51 -3.10
CA ARG A 428 15.79 26.95 -3.34
C ARG A 428 15.79 27.74 -2.03
N ASN A 429 14.98 27.36 -1.04
CA ASN A 429 14.98 28.00 0.30
C ASN A 429 16.33 27.86 1.00
N ARG A 430 17.02 26.75 0.81
CA ARG A 430 18.38 26.58 1.35
C ARG A 430 19.37 27.53 0.69
N GLY A 431 19.27 27.74 -0.63
CA GLY A 431 20.08 28.73 -1.35
C GLY A 431 19.77 30.18 -0.93
N LEU A 432 18.49 30.51 -0.75
CA LEU A 432 18.05 31.83 -0.28
C LEU A 432 18.52 32.14 1.15
N ALA A 433 18.69 31.12 2.00
CA ALA A 433 19.21 31.31 3.35
C ALA A 433 20.68 31.75 3.42
N ASP A 434 21.44 31.57 2.33
CA ASP A 434 22.84 31.98 2.22
C ASP A 434 23.02 33.45 1.77
N ASP A 435 21.91 34.17 1.51
CA ASP A 435 21.88 35.59 1.13
C ASP A 435 22.85 35.96 -0.01
N ARG A 436 22.77 35.22 -1.11
CA ARG A 436 23.71 35.32 -2.23
C ARG A 436 23.33 36.47 -3.16
N GLU A 437 24.31 37.29 -3.52
CA GLU A 437 24.16 38.25 -4.62
C GLU A 437 24.39 37.60 -5.99
N ILE A 438 23.55 37.94 -6.95
CA ILE A 438 23.61 37.42 -8.32
C ILE A 438 23.88 38.57 -9.27
N THR A 439 24.83 38.40 -10.19
CA THR A 439 25.13 39.41 -11.21
C THR A 439 24.41 39.07 -12.50
N ILE A 440 23.58 40.00 -12.98
CA ILE A 440 22.92 39.92 -14.29
C ILE A 440 23.32 41.14 -15.11
N LYS A 441 23.95 40.91 -16.26
CA LYS A 441 24.43 41.94 -17.21
C LYS A 441 25.25 43.03 -16.52
N GLY A 442 26.09 42.62 -15.57
CA GLY A 442 27.01 43.50 -14.83
C GLY A 442 26.40 44.28 -13.66
N LYS A 443 25.12 44.05 -13.31
CA LYS A 443 24.48 44.61 -12.11
C LYS A 443 24.20 43.51 -11.08
N GLY A 444 24.49 43.78 -9.81
CA GLY A 444 24.20 42.85 -8.70
C GLY A 444 22.74 42.95 -8.24
N TYR A 445 22.16 41.82 -7.87
CA TYR A 445 20.82 41.68 -7.31
C TYR A 445 20.85 40.84 -6.05
N HIS A 446 20.06 41.20 -5.05
CA HIS A 446 19.89 40.46 -3.80
C HIS A 446 18.47 39.92 -3.64
N ALA A 447 18.30 38.89 -2.82
CA ALA A 447 17.00 38.27 -2.61
C ALA A 447 16.09 39.20 -1.81
N LYS A 448 14.86 39.44 -2.28
CA LYS A 448 13.84 40.16 -1.52
C LYS A 448 13.37 39.35 -0.29
N GLU A 449 13.24 38.04 -0.46
CA GLU A 449 12.72 37.12 0.55
C GLU A 449 13.68 35.94 0.74
N ASN A 450 13.83 35.48 1.98
CA ASN A 450 14.65 34.31 2.33
C ASN A 450 13.95 32.97 2.05
N THR A 451 12.74 33.01 1.49
CA THR A 451 11.96 31.83 1.10
C THR A 451 11.27 32.05 -0.24
N CYS A 452 11.18 30.99 -1.04
CA CYS A 452 10.39 30.94 -2.24
C CYS A 452 8.93 31.28 -1.96
N GLN A 453 8.33 31.97 -2.92
CA GLN A 453 6.90 32.24 -2.93
C GLN A 453 6.18 31.21 -3.79
N ASP A 454 4.91 30.99 -3.49
CA ASP A 454 4.08 30.04 -4.24
C ASP A 454 3.67 30.62 -5.61
N GLY A 455 3.64 29.76 -6.62
CA GLY A 455 3.13 30.10 -7.94
C GLY A 455 3.72 29.27 -9.08
N TYR A 456 3.10 29.38 -10.25
CA TYR A 456 3.45 28.63 -11.45
C TYR A 456 2.97 29.38 -12.72
N LEU A 457 3.44 28.96 -13.91
CA LEU A 457 3.00 29.52 -15.20
C LEU A 457 2.17 28.55 -16.03
N LEU A 458 2.25 27.26 -15.74
CA LEU A 458 1.56 26.20 -16.47
C LEU A 458 0.74 25.37 -15.50
N MET A 459 -0.55 25.19 -15.80
CA MET A 459 -1.39 24.27 -15.03
C MET A 459 -0.86 22.85 -15.20
N SER A 460 -0.89 22.07 -14.13
CA SER A 460 -0.42 20.68 -14.16
C SER A 460 -1.24 19.81 -13.21
N TYR A 461 -1.09 18.49 -13.34
CA TYR A 461 -1.79 17.49 -12.52
C TYR A 461 -1.30 17.45 -11.06
N GLN A 462 -0.16 18.06 -10.80
CA GLN A 462 0.48 18.24 -9.50
C GLN A 462 1.43 19.45 -9.56
N PRO A 463 1.82 20.05 -8.42
CA PRO A 463 2.83 21.11 -8.39
C PRO A 463 4.12 20.66 -9.11
N GLN A 464 4.58 21.46 -10.06
CA GLN A 464 5.70 21.11 -10.97
C GLN A 464 6.65 22.27 -11.26
N ASN A 465 6.37 23.49 -10.80
CA ASN A 465 7.27 24.60 -10.95
C ASN A 465 8.49 24.43 -10.03
N SER A 466 9.64 24.18 -10.64
CA SER A 466 10.93 23.97 -9.98
C SER A 466 11.69 25.26 -9.64
N GLY A 467 11.12 26.42 -9.97
CA GLY A 467 11.66 27.73 -9.67
C GLY A 467 11.75 28.62 -10.89
N ILE A 468 11.04 29.75 -10.83
CA ILE A 468 11.15 30.86 -11.77
C ILE A 468 11.76 32.04 -11.01
N PHE A 469 12.82 32.60 -11.57
CA PHE A 469 13.56 33.71 -11.02
C PHE A 469 12.99 35.03 -11.54
N LEU A 470 12.31 35.77 -10.68
CA LEU A 470 11.71 37.06 -11.00
C LEU A 470 12.73 38.18 -10.84
N VAL A 471 12.87 38.99 -11.90
CA VAL A 471 13.72 40.18 -11.93
C VAL A 471 12.91 41.45 -12.23
N PRO A 472 13.41 42.65 -11.90
CA PRO A 472 12.73 43.90 -12.19
C PRO A 472 12.50 44.12 -13.70
N ASP A 473 11.44 44.84 -14.06
CA ASP A 473 11.11 45.09 -15.47
C ASP A 473 12.19 45.88 -16.22
N SER A 474 13.05 46.60 -15.49
CA SER A 474 14.19 47.37 -15.99
C SER A 474 15.30 46.50 -16.59
N VAL A 475 15.35 45.19 -16.25
CA VAL A 475 16.32 44.25 -16.81
C VAL A 475 16.06 44.07 -18.30
N LYS A 476 17.10 44.25 -19.12
CA LYS A 476 17.00 44.10 -20.57
C LYS A 476 17.13 42.63 -20.95
N LEU A 477 16.04 41.99 -21.35
CA LEU A 477 16.01 40.61 -21.84
C LEU A 477 15.64 40.63 -23.34
N GLY A 478 16.44 39.98 -24.18
CA GLY A 478 16.29 39.97 -25.64
C GLY A 478 15.53 38.75 -26.18
N GLU A 479 15.16 38.78 -27.46
CA GLU A 479 14.51 37.65 -28.14
C GLU A 479 15.39 36.39 -28.21
N GLU A 480 16.70 36.55 -28.38
CA GLU A 480 17.68 35.45 -28.44
C GLU A 480 17.81 34.70 -27.10
N GLU A 481 17.41 35.32 -25.99
CA GLU A 481 17.48 34.75 -24.64
C GLU A 481 16.17 34.04 -24.26
N GLN A 482 15.12 34.11 -25.09
CA GLN A 482 13.83 33.48 -24.81
C GLN A 482 13.98 31.96 -24.72
N TYR A 483 13.48 31.40 -23.63
CA TYR A 483 13.50 29.95 -23.40
C TYR A 483 12.12 29.33 -23.63
N LYS A 484 11.08 29.85 -22.98
CA LYS A 484 9.71 29.34 -23.14
C LYS A 484 8.71 30.48 -23.34
N ASN A 485 7.73 30.23 -24.19
CA ASN A 485 6.52 31.02 -24.29
C ASN A 485 5.39 30.30 -23.55
N TYR A 486 4.69 31.02 -22.68
CA TYR A 486 3.52 30.55 -21.95
C TYR A 486 2.29 31.34 -22.36
N VAL A 487 1.18 30.63 -22.58
CA VAL A 487 -0.13 31.23 -22.86
C VAL A 487 -1.17 30.63 -21.92
N MET A 488 -2.00 31.49 -21.32
CA MET A 488 -3.05 31.05 -20.39
C MET A 488 -4.28 31.94 -20.51
N GLY A 489 -5.46 31.37 -20.32
CA GLY A 489 -6.72 32.12 -20.39
C GLY A 489 -7.96 31.23 -20.31
N ASP A 490 -9.11 31.87 -20.34
CA ASP A 490 -10.41 31.22 -20.29
C ASP A 490 -11.06 31.15 -21.66
N TYR A 491 -11.86 30.12 -21.92
CA TYR A 491 -12.75 30.12 -23.09
C TYR A 491 -13.88 31.14 -22.86
N ARG A 492 -14.17 31.99 -23.85
CA ARG A 492 -15.35 32.88 -23.80
C ARG A 492 -16.63 32.09 -23.89
N ASP A 493 -16.67 31.13 -24.82
CA ASP A 493 -17.79 30.20 -24.91
C ASP A 493 -17.60 29.08 -23.89
N LYS A 494 -18.42 29.13 -22.82
CA LYS A 494 -18.48 28.09 -21.79
C LYS A 494 -19.50 27.00 -22.12
N SER A 495 -19.99 26.95 -23.36
CA SER A 495 -20.82 25.84 -23.83
C SER A 495 -20.05 24.53 -23.67
N LYS A 496 -20.76 23.49 -23.22
CA LYS A 496 -20.15 22.15 -23.06
C LYS A 496 -19.59 21.62 -24.38
N GLU A 497 -20.19 21.98 -25.51
CA GLU A 497 -19.80 21.49 -26.84
C GLU A 497 -18.47 22.10 -27.30
N PHE A 498 -18.31 23.43 -27.17
CA PHE A 498 -17.06 24.11 -27.52
C PHE A 498 -15.91 23.68 -26.59
N ALA A 499 -16.15 23.68 -25.28
CA ALA A 499 -15.15 23.23 -24.31
C ALA A 499 -14.73 21.78 -24.56
N GLN A 500 -15.66 20.86 -24.85
CA GLN A 500 -15.32 19.46 -25.15
C GLN A 500 -14.52 19.30 -26.44
N GLU A 501 -14.85 20.05 -27.50
CA GLU A 501 -14.13 19.99 -28.76
C GLU A 501 -12.69 20.50 -28.60
N MET A 502 -12.52 21.64 -27.93
CA MET A 502 -11.21 22.18 -27.60
C MET A 502 -10.43 21.24 -26.68
N ASP A 503 -11.03 20.77 -25.59
CA ASP A 503 -10.33 19.89 -24.63
C ASP A 503 -9.85 18.57 -25.26
N LYS A 504 -10.56 18.06 -26.26
CA LYS A 504 -10.20 16.82 -26.94
C LYS A 504 -9.15 17.02 -28.04
N ASN A 505 -9.28 18.07 -28.84
CA ASN A 505 -8.54 18.20 -30.10
C ASN A 505 -7.48 19.31 -30.08
N PHE A 506 -7.47 20.21 -29.11
CA PHE A 506 -6.64 21.41 -29.14
C PHE A 506 -5.13 21.10 -29.19
N ALA A 507 -4.68 20.09 -28.45
CA ALA A 507 -3.30 19.62 -28.54
C ALA A 507 -2.93 19.07 -29.93
N GLN A 508 -3.86 18.39 -30.61
CA GLN A 508 -3.64 17.84 -31.96
C GLN A 508 -3.70 18.93 -33.05
N ILE A 509 -4.58 19.92 -32.90
CA ILE A 509 -4.68 21.07 -33.80
C ILE A 509 -3.39 21.88 -33.77
N LEU A 510 -2.83 22.11 -32.57
CA LEU A 510 -1.58 22.84 -32.39
C LEU A 510 -0.34 22.01 -32.75
N ASN A 511 -0.40 20.68 -32.60
CA ASN A 511 0.70 19.76 -32.88
C ASN A 511 0.33 18.65 -33.86
N PRO A 512 0.05 18.95 -35.14
CA PRO A 512 -0.15 17.92 -36.14
C PRO A 512 1.15 17.14 -36.40
N GLU A 513 1.05 15.89 -36.86
CA GLU A 513 2.22 15.00 -37.06
C GLU A 513 3.31 15.56 -37.98
N GLN A 514 2.95 16.48 -38.90
CA GLN A 514 3.86 17.13 -39.84
C GLN A 514 4.31 18.54 -39.39
N SER A 515 4.07 18.93 -38.13
CA SER A 515 4.45 20.27 -37.64
C SER A 515 5.96 20.46 -37.62
N THR A 516 6.43 21.59 -38.15
CA THR A 516 7.84 22.01 -38.09
C THR A 516 8.15 22.91 -36.88
N TYR A 517 7.12 23.32 -36.13
CA TYR A 517 7.26 24.15 -34.94
C TYR A 517 7.60 23.30 -33.71
N GLY A 518 8.24 23.93 -32.71
CA GLY A 518 8.42 23.34 -31.40
C GLY A 518 7.09 22.87 -30.80
N LYS A 519 7.12 21.72 -30.12
CA LYS A 519 5.92 21.08 -29.57
C LYS A 519 5.28 21.96 -28.50
N ILE A 520 4.00 22.29 -28.66
CA ILE A 520 3.20 23.02 -27.69
C ILE A 520 2.60 22.01 -26.70
N GLN A 521 2.96 22.12 -25.43
CA GLN A 521 2.25 21.44 -24.36
C GLN A 521 0.97 22.20 -24.08
N VAL A 522 -0.18 21.52 -24.18
CA VAL A 522 -1.51 22.08 -23.89
C VAL A 522 -2.06 21.35 -22.68
N THR A 523 -2.54 22.10 -21.69
CA THR A 523 -3.19 21.55 -20.50
C THR A 523 -4.48 22.30 -20.26
N THR A 524 -5.60 21.57 -20.24
CA THR A 524 -6.93 22.14 -20.01
C THR A 524 -7.45 21.79 -18.62
N GLN A 525 -8.39 22.58 -18.13
CA GLN A 525 -9.02 22.37 -16.83
C GLN A 525 -9.67 20.98 -16.75
N SER A 526 -10.48 20.63 -17.75
CA SER A 526 -11.16 19.33 -17.81
C SER A 526 -10.18 18.17 -17.78
N ALA A 527 -9.05 18.28 -18.50
CA ALA A 527 -8.03 17.23 -18.49
C ALA A 527 -7.43 17.01 -17.09
N ILE A 528 -7.21 18.08 -16.30
CA ILE A 528 -6.72 17.97 -14.92
C ILE A 528 -7.78 17.33 -14.01
N TYR A 529 -9.05 17.71 -14.13
CA TYR A 529 -10.14 17.09 -13.36
C TYR A 529 -10.32 15.61 -13.72
N ASP A 530 -10.33 15.27 -15.01
CA ASP A 530 -10.47 13.90 -15.48
C ASP A 530 -9.29 13.02 -15.03
N ASP A 531 -8.06 13.54 -15.08
CA ASP A 531 -6.91 12.83 -14.52
C ASP A 531 -7.00 12.70 -13.00
N SER A 532 -7.43 13.76 -12.30
CA SER A 532 -7.61 13.75 -10.85
C SER A 532 -8.59 12.66 -10.43
N ILE A 533 -9.75 12.59 -11.10
CA ILE A 533 -10.77 11.56 -10.88
C ILE A 533 -10.21 10.18 -11.25
N GLY A 534 -9.63 10.01 -12.44
CA GLY A 534 -9.18 8.72 -12.96
C GLY A 534 -8.03 8.10 -12.16
N THR A 535 -7.01 8.89 -11.81
CA THR A 535 -5.88 8.40 -11.01
C THR A 535 -6.26 8.20 -9.54
N SER A 536 -7.12 9.05 -8.96
CA SER A 536 -7.66 8.82 -7.62
C SER A 536 -8.49 7.54 -7.56
N ALA A 537 -9.28 7.27 -8.61
CA ALA A 537 -10.01 6.02 -8.75
C ALA A 537 -9.06 4.82 -8.77
N MET A 538 -7.96 4.91 -9.53
CA MET A 538 -6.93 3.87 -9.57
C MET A 538 -6.27 3.64 -8.20
N TYR A 539 -5.90 4.70 -7.47
CA TYR A 539 -5.28 4.58 -6.15
C TYR A 539 -6.21 3.97 -5.12
N ILE A 540 -7.47 4.43 -5.06
CA ILE A 540 -8.48 3.85 -4.16
C ILE A 540 -8.79 2.41 -4.54
N PHE A 541 -8.94 2.11 -5.82
CA PHE A 541 -9.13 0.75 -6.30
C PHE A 541 -8.01 -0.15 -5.78
N LEU A 542 -6.76 0.21 -6.03
CA LEU A 542 -5.61 -0.57 -5.57
C LEU A 542 -5.55 -0.65 -4.04
N GLY A 543 -5.62 0.48 -3.33
CA GLY A 543 -5.46 0.52 -1.88
C GLY A 543 -6.58 -0.18 -1.12
N LEU A 544 -7.85 0.04 -1.51
CA LEU A 544 -9.01 -0.61 -0.90
C LEU A 544 -8.99 -2.11 -1.14
N TYR A 545 -8.69 -2.50 -2.37
CA TYR A 545 -8.68 -3.90 -2.75
C TYR A 545 -7.54 -4.67 -2.07
N LEU A 546 -6.30 -4.17 -2.16
CA LEU A 546 -5.15 -4.76 -1.48
C LEU A 546 -5.32 -4.76 0.04
N GLY A 547 -5.79 -3.64 0.59
CA GLY A 547 -6.02 -3.47 2.01
C GLY A 547 -7.02 -4.50 2.55
N ILE A 548 -8.18 -4.65 1.89
CA ILE A 548 -9.21 -5.62 2.28
C ILE A 548 -8.70 -7.06 2.11
N CYS A 549 -8.00 -7.37 1.02
CA CYS A 549 -7.43 -8.71 0.80
C CYS A 549 -6.47 -9.13 1.92
N PHE A 550 -5.53 -8.26 2.30
CA PHE A 550 -4.59 -8.51 3.40
C PHE A 550 -5.32 -8.61 4.75
N LEU A 551 -6.32 -7.77 4.96
CA LEU A 551 -7.11 -7.75 6.19
C LEU A 551 -7.92 -9.03 6.38
N ILE A 552 -8.61 -9.48 5.32
CA ILE A 552 -9.39 -10.72 5.31
C ILE A 552 -8.45 -11.92 5.51
N SER A 553 -7.33 -11.94 4.79
CA SER A 553 -6.33 -13.00 4.92
C SER A 553 -5.80 -13.09 6.34
N GLY A 554 -5.26 -11.99 6.89
CA GLY A 554 -4.75 -11.91 8.25
C GLY A 554 -5.78 -12.28 9.31
N SER A 555 -7.01 -11.81 9.16
CA SER A 555 -8.12 -12.12 10.07
C SER A 555 -8.51 -13.60 10.03
N ALA A 556 -8.54 -14.20 8.84
CA ALA A 556 -8.84 -15.62 8.67
C ALA A 556 -7.76 -16.52 9.27
N VAL A 557 -6.47 -16.18 9.12
CA VAL A 557 -5.36 -16.88 9.78
C VAL A 557 -5.58 -16.94 11.28
N LEU A 558 -5.87 -15.79 11.87
CA LEU A 558 -6.00 -15.67 13.31
C LEU A 558 -7.24 -16.38 13.82
N ALA A 559 -8.36 -16.26 13.11
CA ALA A 559 -9.60 -16.95 13.41
C ALA A 559 -9.38 -18.47 13.45
N LEU A 560 -8.76 -19.03 12.41
CA LEU A 560 -8.38 -20.44 12.37
C LEU A 560 -7.53 -20.85 13.56
N LYS A 561 -6.51 -20.05 13.85
CA LYS A 561 -5.57 -20.33 14.92
C LYS A 561 -6.27 -20.43 16.27
N ILE A 562 -7.21 -19.53 16.53
CA ILE A 562 -8.01 -19.53 17.76
C ILE A 562 -8.96 -20.73 17.82
N LEU A 563 -9.59 -21.10 16.72
CA LEU A 563 -10.50 -22.24 16.66
C LEU A 563 -9.74 -23.56 16.87
N SER A 564 -8.58 -23.68 16.22
CA SER A 564 -7.60 -24.74 16.40
C SER A 564 -7.18 -24.89 17.86
N ASP A 565 -6.74 -23.80 18.46
CA ASP A 565 -6.27 -23.76 19.84
C ASP A 565 -7.40 -24.05 20.84
N SER A 566 -8.62 -23.62 20.54
CA SER A 566 -9.79 -23.90 21.38
C SER A 566 -10.13 -25.39 21.36
N ALA A 567 -10.05 -26.03 20.20
CA ALA A 567 -10.24 -27.47 20.07
C ALA A 567 -9.15 -28.28 20.80
N ASP A 568 -7.90 -27.81 20.81
CA ASP A 568 -6.80 -28.44 21.53
C ASP A 568 -6.87 -28.17 23.05
N SER A 569 -7.44 -27.04 23.49
CA SER A 569 -7.56 -26.68 24.91
C SER A 569 -8.82 -27.22 25.59
N ARG A 570 -9.75 -27.81 24.84
CA ARG A 570 -11.07 -28.24 25.31
C ARG A 570 -11.00 -29.10 26.59
N GLU A 571 -10.14 -30.12 26.61
CA GLU A 571 -9.97 -31.00 27.76
C GLU A 571 -9.53 -30.24 29.02
N LYS A 572 -8.65 -29.23 28.88
CA LYS A 572 -8.20 -28.40 30.02
C LYS A 572 -9.36 -27.60 30.62
N TYR A 573 -10.24 -27.06 29.77
CA TYR A 573 -11.40 -26.32 30.22
C TYR A 573 -12.47 -27.23 30.84
N GLN A 574 -12.64 -28.45 30.35
CA GLN A 574 -13.50 -29.47 30.96
C GLN A 574 -13.01 -29.87 32.36
N ILE A 575 -11.69 -30.02 32.55
CA ILE A 575 -11.10 -30.25 33.88
C ILE A 575 -11.42 -29.09 34.83
N LEU A 576 -11.32 -27.83 34.37
CA LEU A 576 -11.69 -26.67 35.20
C LEU A 576 -13.18 -26.70 35.60
N GLN A 577 -14.08 -27.13 34.71
CA GLN A 577 -15.50 -27.34 35.05
C GLN A 577 -15.67 -28.41 36.12
N GLN A 578 -14.97 -29.54 35.98
CA GLN A 578 -15.00 -30.64 36.95
C GLN A 578 -14.44 -30.21 38.32
N LEU A 579 -13.49 -29.27 38.35
CA LEU A 579 -12.95 -28.67 39.57
C LEU A 579 -13.86 -27.58 40.18
N GLY A 580 -15.04 -27.33 39.60
CA GLY A 580 -16.04 -26.40 40.15
C GLY A 580 -16.02 -24.98 39.58
N CYS A 581 -15.26 -24.70 38.50
CA CYS A 581 -15.29 -23.39 37.87
C CYS A 581 -16.63 -23.14 37.15
N GLU A 582 -17.28 -22.02 37.48
CA GLU A 582 -18.51 -21.62 36.78
C GLU A 582 -18.25 -21.36 35.29
N GLU A 583 -19.26 -21.67 34.46
CA GLU A 583 -19.22 -21.42 33.02
C GLU A 583 -18.97 -19.94 32.66
N LYS A 584 -19.40 -19.01 33.52
CA LYS A 584 -19.12 -17.57 33.38
C LYS A 584 -17.62 -17.28 33.49
N GLU A 585 -16.91 -17.96 34.39
CA GLU A 585 -15.47 -17.79 34.57
C GLU A 585 -14.68 -18.36 33.38
N ILE A 586 -15.11 -19.51 32.85
CA ILE A 586 -14.54 -20.10 31.63
C ILE A 586 -14.72 -19.18 30.44
N ARG A 587 -15.94 -18.67 30.21
CA ARG A 587 -16.22 -17.71 29.13
C ARG A 587 -15.38 -16.45 29.26
N ARG A 588 -15.17 -15.96 30.48
CA ARG A 588 -14.31 -14.80 30.75
C ARG A 588 -12.82 -15.09 30.46
N ALA A 589 -12.34 -16.27 30.87
CA ALA A 589 -10.97 -16.72 30.60
C ALA A 589 -10.72 -16.84 29.08
N LEU A 590 -11.63 -17.50 28.36
CA LEU A 590 -11.56 -17.66 26.91
C LEU A 590 -11.60 -16.30 26.18
N ARG A 591 -12.47 -15.39 26.62
CA ARG A 591 -12.56 -14.03 26.03
C ARG A 591 -11.27 -13.25 26.20
N ARG A 592 -10.66 -13.28 27.40
CA ARG A 592 -9.37 -12.62 27.65
C ARG A 592 -8.26 -13.21 26.82
N GLN A 593 -8.20 -14.54 26.74
CA GLN A 593 -7.21 -15.24 25.93
C GLN A 593 -7.32 -14.87 24.45
N ASN A 594 -8.50 -15.02 23.86
CA ASN A 594 -8.72 -14.70 22.45
C ASN A 594 -8.54 -13.21 22.19
N GLY A 595 -9.04 -12.36 23.09
CA GLY A 595 -8.92 -10.90 22.98
C GLY A 595 -7.47 -10.45 22.96
N LEU A 596 -6.62 -11.00 23.84
CA LEU A 596 -5.19 -10.69 23.85
C LEU A 596 -4.48 -11.21 22.59
N LEU A 597 -4.86 -12.39 22.07
CA LEU A 597 -4.30 -12.91 20.81
C LEU A 597 -4.66 -12.05 19.59
N PHE A 598 -5.82 -11.39 19.56
CA PHE A 598 -6.19 -10.40 18.54
C PHE A 598 -5.55 -9.03 18.77
N LEU A 599 -5.47 -8.59 20.02
CA LEU A 599 -4.99 -7.26 20.32
C LEU A 599 -3.47 -7.11 20.10
N LEU A 600 -2.68 -8.15 20.40
CA LEU A 600 -1.22 -8.07 20.33
C LEU A 600 -0.68 -7.79 18.91
N PRO A 601 -1.10 -8.52 17.84
CA PRO A 601 -0.73 -8.17 16.47
C PRO A 601 -1.21 -6.79 16.04
N LEU A 602 -2.44 -6.41 16.41
CA LEU A 602 -3.02 -5.11 16.05
C LEU A 602 -2.26 -3.93 16.68
N LEU A 603 -1.85 -4.06 17.95
CA LEU A 603 -1.09 -3.01 18.63
C LEU A 603 0.28 -2.80 17.99
N LEU A 604 1.01 -3.88 17.73
CA LEU A 604 2.32 -3.77 17.09
C LEU A 604 2.19 -3.26 15.65
N SER A 605 1.17 -3.70 14.89
CA SER A 605 0.91 -3.19 13.54
C SER A 605 0.55 -1.71 13.53
N ALA A 606 -0.17 -1.22 14.55
CA ALA A 606 -0.46 0.21 14.69
C ALA A 606 0.82 1.02 14.94
N VAL A 607 1.77 0.50 15.75
CA VAL A 607 3.09 1.12 15.93
C VAL A 607 3.84 1.17 14.60
N HIS A 608 3.92 0.06 13.86
CA HIS A 608 4.54 0.06 12.53
C HIS A 608 3.86 1.07 11.60
N ALA A 609 2.52 1.14 11.63
CA ALA A 609 1.74 2.01 10.76
C ALA A 609 1.98 3.50 11.04
N ILE A 610 2.29 3.92 12.27
CA ILE A 610 2.65 5.32 12.56
C ILE A 610 3.86 5.74 11.72
N PHE A 611 4.93 4.96 11.76
CA PHE A 611 6.15 5.24 10.98
C PHE A 611 5.93 5.01 9.48
N GLY A 612 5.18 3.96 9.10
CA GLY A 612 4.84 3.70 7.71
C GLY A 612 4.03 4.83 7.06
N ILE A 613 3.05 5.38 7.78
CA ILE A 613 2.26 6.53 7.34
C ILE A 613 3.14 7.77 7.16
N GLN A 614 4.12 7.99 8.04
CA GLN A 614 5.09 9.08 7.89
C GLN A 614 5.91 8.91 6.60
N VAL A 615 6.40 7.70 6.32
CA VAL A 615 7.08 7.38 5.06
C VAL A 615 6.16 7.62 3.86
N CYS A 616 4.91 7.16 3.90
CA CYS A 616 3.95 7.35 2.82
C CYS A 616 3.68 8.83 2.55
N ARG A 617 3.56 9.67 3.58
CA ARG A 617 3.39 11.12 3.40
C ARG A 617 4.58 11.76 2.72
N THR A 618 5.79 11.39 3.12
CA THR A 618 7.03 11.87 2.50
C THR A 618 7.14 11.45 1.04
N MET A 619 6.89 10.17 0.74
CA MET A 619 6.99 9.62 -0.61
C MET A 619 5.96 10.21 -1.58
N LEU A 620 4.81 10.65 -1.07
CA LEU A 620 3.72 11.17 -1.90
C LEU A 620 3.68 12.69 -1.97
N SER A 621 4.65 13.38 -1.35
CA SER A 621 4.66 14.86 -1.28
C SER A 621 3.32 15.43 -0.81
N ILE A 622 2.67 14.75 0.14
CA ILE A 622 1.39 15.21 0.71
C ILE A 622 1.71 16.01 1.99
N TYR A 623 2.57 17.03 1.89
CA TYR A 623 2.83 17.91 3.02
C TYR A 623 1.77 19.00 3.06
N GLY A 624 1.51 19.55 4.25
CA GLY A 624 0.55 20.65 4.39
C GLY A 624 -0.94 20.29 4.25
N SER A 625 -1.33 19.06 3.87
CA SER A 625 -2.75 18.67 3.90
C SER A 625 -3.26 18.65 5.34
N LYS A 626 -3.83 19.78 5.77
CA LYS A 626 -4.68 19.89 6.96
C LYS A 626 -5.95 19.09 6.68
N GLY A 627 -5.86 17.75 6.69
CA GLY A 627 -6.98 16.92 6.20
C GLY A 627 -6.93 15.43 6.51
N SER A 628 -5.75 14.78 6.62
CA SER A 628 -5.73 13.31 6.63
C SER A 628 -6.30 12.62 7.89
N GLY A 629 -6.91 13.37 8.81
CA GLY A 629 -7.68 12.80 9.93
C GLY A 629 -8.87 11.98 9.42
N THR A 630 -9.49 12.39 8.31
CA THR A 630 -10.58 11.65 7.66
C THR A 630 -10.06 10.31 7.11
N ALA A 631 -8.95 10.32 6.36
CA ALA A 631 -8.31 9.12 5.82
C ALA A 631 -7.92 8.12 6.92
N LEU A 632 -7.35 8.62 8.02
CA LEU A 632 -7.02 7.79 9.18
C LEU A 632 -8.28 7.24 9.85
N ALA A 633 -9.32 8.06 10.05
CA ALA A 633 -10.58 7.65 10.67
C ALA A 633 -11.28 6.55 9.85
N VAL A 634 -11.39 6.71 8.53
CA VAL A 634 -11.96 5.71 7.63
C VAL A 634 -11.13 4.42 7.65
N THR A 635 -9.80 4.52 7.61
CA THR A 635 -8.91 3.36 7.68
C THR A 635 -9.08 2.59 8.99
N MET A 636 -9.14 3.29 10.13
CA MET A 636 -9.38 2.69 11.45
C MET A 636 -10.78 2.07 11.54
N ALA A 637 -11.79 2.73 10.98
CA ALA A 637 -13.17 2.22 10.97
C ALA A 637 -13.28 0.93 10.15
N LEU A 638 -12.73 0.90 8.92
CA LEU A 638 -12.72 -0.29 8.07
C LEU A 638 -11.93 -1.43 8.70
N THR A 639 -10.72 -1.14 9.20
CA THR A 639 -9.87 -2.14 9.86
C THR A 639 -10.55 -2.68 11.11
N GLY A 640 -11.09 -1.81 11.96
CA GLY A 640 -11.79 -2.16 13.19
C GLY A 640 -13.07 -2.97 12.94
N ALA A 641 -13.86 -2.61 11.93
CA ALA A 641 -15.09 -3.32 11.56
C ALA A 641 -14.81 -4.75 11.11
N ILE A 642 -13.87 -4.93 10.17
CA ILE A 642 -13.57 -6.26 9.62
C ILE A 642 -12.81 -7.10 10.66
N TYR A 643 -11.72 -6.58 11.23
CA TYR A 643 -10.91 -7.33 12.20
C TYR A 643 -11.69 -7.64 13.49
N GLY A 644 -12.48 -6.67 13.98
CA GLY A 644 -13.38 -6.83 15.12
C GLY A 644 -14.52 -7.82 14.84
N GLY A 645 -15.09 -7.80 13.63
CA GLY A 645 -16.07 -8.78 13.18
C GLY A 645 -15.54 -10.21 13.24
N TYR A 646 -14.32 -10.43 12.74
CA TYR A 646 -13.63 -11.73 12.84
C TYR A 646 -13.35 -12.14 14.29
N PHE A 647 -12.99 -11.21 15.17
CA PHE A 647 -12.84 -11.49 16.60
C PHE A 647 -14.14 -11.99 17.21
N LEU A 648 -15.27 -11.30 16.97
CA LEU A 648 -16.56 -11.68 17.51
C LEU A 648 -17.01 -13.06 17.02
N LEU A 649 -16.86 -13.34 15.72
CA LEU A 649 -17.18 -14.63 15.12
C LEU A 649 -16.30 -15.75 15.72
N SER A 650 -14.99 -15.54 15.75
CA SER A 650 -14.02 -16.51 16.28
C SER A 650 -14.28 -16.79 17.76
N HIS A 651 -14.60 -15.75 18.54
CA HIS A 651 -14.93 -15.92 19.95
C HIS A 651 -16.21 -16.76 20.13
N LYS A 652 -17.29 -16.45 19.40
CA LYS A 652 -18.53 -17.25 19.47
C LYS A 652 -18.29 -18.73 19.15
N CYS A 653 -17.56 -19.01 18.07
CA CYS A 653 -17.24 -20.36 17.66
C CYS A 653 -16.31 -21.07 18.68
N SER A 654 -15.31 -20.37 19.23
CA SER A 654 -14.44 -20.94 20.27
C SER A 654 -15.19 -21.33 21.53
N VAL A 655 -16.18 -20.53 21.95
CA VAL A 655 -17.03 -20.84 23.10
C VAL A 655 -17.82 -22.12 22.84
N LYS A 656 -18.36 -22.29 21.62
CA LYS A 656 -19.09 -23.51 21.23
C LYS A 656 -18.20 -24.75 21.30
N ILE A 657 -16.99 -24.67 20.72
CA ILE A 657 -16.02 -25.78 20.69
C ILE A 657 -15.63 -26.26 22.10
N VAL A 658 -15.48 -25.33 23.05
CA VAL A 658 -15.08 -25.66 24.43
C VAL A 658 -16.24 -26.24 25.25
N LYS A 659 -17.49 -25.93 24.89
CA LYS A 659 -18.69 -26.42 25.57
C LYS A 659 -19.14 -27.80 25.11
N GLU A 660 -19.02 -28.07 23.82
CA GLU A 660 -19.23 -29.43 23.30
C GLU A 660 -18.34 -30.40 24.06
#